data_AF-A0A172UH22-F1
#
_entry.id   AF-A0A172UH22-F1
#
_cell.length_a   1.000
_cell.length_b   1.000
_cell.length_c   1.000
_cell.angle_alpha   90.00
_cell.angle_beta   90.00
_cell.angle_gamma   90.00
#
_symmetry.space_group_name_H-M   'P 1'
#
loop_
_entity.id
_entity.type
_entity.pdbx_description
1 polymer ?
#
loop_
_entity_poly.entity_id
_entity_poly.type
_entity_poly.pdbx_seq_one_letter_code
_entity_poly.pdbx_strand_id
1 'polypeptide(L)'
;MDPFALWLIGNAIAPDAYQRAINFVFSDDAEKRLGDHIRSEVGRFPRRAFKTWFRDGDTWRELIAGGAQFYESLVTRLVDYSSATRFSRRISREEAQKIVQVAARSLMASLDASEAVGVADHRASRRHVEAEANAESRLSQLISFLKTCFEDLERAFTQPDDFEAALLTLPALSRPPLKRLGPSRDSSYLLKLATQQDPHKALLQMATEPPQWLGEAPFTTLVAAAELCRCYGVQRGAGRFFETAAGRSDDSGYLYSRAALEYAGTGDQVSSDRCREAAQTSSAADRSVDVIAAVLSDDPERVLELLPTNDALSDPFLLGFRLHALNRLHRLDELVILLSSAVDRYPEVAGLQIELARAYLVISRETTTSGAHAFKADAFELALRARELLRRFRVNAGDAVEMACQAAIMMGQYSTAIRLGSAPPEGDATAHEADRTEVRLLVAQAAVAEGRPALARSTIPAMPASFARDVVHADLLHQQGAPMTELQAAYDRVWESASSPDQLTLYWVNAATVGVQLRGLAELALRTDDTPLLVEAQKLVAEDKHTAAIPLLRRAKQTQLSSNLLVEALINAGDIRSAAEQLRLAADRFDDHTFNLQAVRLLVNHEHFSDAADLAGEVLHGVPASSTDDRAYLHAVRVEAAGVARSWREMVTRCRAWITDLGRTSTNRWHLASALNNCGEVAKAWHVLADAPALTPTTVAQARLWTFLAARNIPGPETAAEILRLTAAYPDDTELASVAIGGFYLQGDEPWGDLPPDTIRRMQALVSQHSVEYGSGGNAPAQVVRGTPAEMFEQLRPELHARAAAIADEAENVAKHGLPYGLLAARAGTYYSQSLLARAAGCLPIAAPDDEQLEREIETATGSLNRPAVIDLSSLLLGSYIPEMWPALRSGFPRLEVTQAALNDLTSTATRLRLASLATLGYEPTTDDVRLHRPDPGEELMRDRSEWCLGEANQLAARDWPQFQALEGNPDQVHLAWLGSLDMASVRELPLYCDDLGLRVFAQGHSVPTFGTVALLIALERQALIDQPSAQRCLWALRDAYAVDLPVDTEWLRFTALSTHWAPTAVAFHFTRAAAWADNKQATQVWTELVAGAAFANPPLVAAWVEAAALGLIAAAHDPTRIHTAIAGFAATAIAFTNFDAQVLAACASTARTVAHGDGVPNPVPTLCALLHQELTKAVGTDEAARLLLSPYLDVEDQAVMRDLVLGVRSGLYSS
;
A
#
# COMPACT_ATOMS: atom_id res chain seq x y z
N MET A 1 -43.44 9.51 -24.17
CA MET A 1 -42.79 10.26 -25.27
C MET A 1 -43.82 10.54 -26.34
N ASP A 2 -43.78 11.73 -26.97
CA ASP A 2 -44.62 12.03 -28.14
C ASP A 2 -44.41 10.91 -29.19
N PRO A 3 -45.46 10.20 -29.65
CA PRO A 3 -45.32 9.13 -30.64
C PRO A 3 -44.65 9.61 -31.93
N PHE A 4 -44.78 10.90 -32.24
CA PHE A 4 -44.06 11.53 -33.34
C PHE A 4 -42.56 11.71 -33.05
N ALA A 5 -42.16 12.04 -31.82
CA ALA A 5 -40.76 12.07 -31.41
C ALA A 5 -40.12 10.67 -31.40
N LEU A 6 -40.87 9.64 -31.01
CA LEU A 6 -40.45 8.23 -31.11
C LEU A 6 -40.26 7.79 -32.57
N TRP A 7 -41.12 8.26 -33.46
CA TRP A 7 -40.99 8.03 -34.90
C TRP A 7 -39.78 8.77 -35.51
N LEU A 8 -39.45 9.97 -35.00
CA LEU A 8 -38.27 10.75 -35.41
C LEU A 8 -36.93 10.18 -34.91
N ILE A 9 -36.90 9.57 -33.72
CA ILE A 9 -35.69 9.07 -33.05
C ILE A 9 -35.34 7.63 -33.45
N GLY A 10 -36.19 6.96 -34.24
CA GLY A 10 -35.82 5.75 -34.98
C GLY A 10 -35.48 4.50 -34.15
N ASN A 11 -35.62 4.52 -32.82
CA ASN A 11 -35.23 3.40 -31.95
C ASN A 11 -36.07 3.33 -30.65
N ALA A 12 -36.14 2.10 -30.13
CA ALA A 12 -36.68 1.66 -28.83
C ALA A 12 -38.19 1.37 -28.77
N ILE A 13 -38.54 0.08 -28.87
CA ILE A 13 -39.29 -0.71 -27.88
C ILE A 13 -39.34 -2.18 -28.37
N ALA A 14 -39.13 -3.12 -27.46
CA ALA A 14 -39.18 -4.56 -27.71
C ALA A 14 -40.63 -5.07 -27.91
N PRO A 15 -40.84 -6.12 -28.73
CA PRO A 15 -42.15 -6.56 -29.22
C PRO A 15 -43.21 -6.97 -28.16
N ASP A 16 -42.82 -7.28 -26.92
CA ASP A 16 -43.73 -7.83 -25.90
C ASP A 16 -44.63 -6.81 -25.18
N ALA A 17 -44.32 -5.51 -25.23
CA ALA A 17 -45.14 -4.48 -24.56
C ALA A 17 -46.35 -4.03 -25.41
N TYR A 18 -46.26 -4.15 -26.74
CA TYR A 18 -47.31 -3.70 -27.66
C TYR A 18 -48.42 -4.75 -27.85
N GLN A 19 -48.07 -6.03 -27.70
CA GLN A 19 -48.99 -7.17 -27.82
C GLN A 19 -50.14 -7.16 -26.78
N ARG A 20 -49.99 -6.44 -25.66
CA ARG A 20 -51.01 -6.34 -24.60
C ARG A 20 -52.05 -5.23 -24.78
N ALA A 21 -51.78 -4.21 -25.60
CA ALA A 21 -52.69 -3.09 -25.84
C ALA A 21 -53.62 -3.29 -27.05
N ILE A 22 -53.32 -4.24 -27.93
CA ILE A 22 -54.05 -4.48 -29.20
C ILE A 22 -55.14 -5.57 -29.09
N ASN A 23 -55.49 -6.01 -27.88
CA ASN A 23 -56.62 -6.93 -27.68
C ASN A 23 -57.98 -6.26 -27.45
N PHE A 24 -58.15 -4.99 -27.84
CA PHE A 24 -59.48 -4.37 -27.91
C PHE A 24 -59.62 -3.52 -29.18
N VAL A 25 -60.67 -3.81 -29.95
CA VAL A 25 -61.26 -3.04 -31.08
C VAL A 25 -61.00 -3.59 -32.50
N PHE A 26 -62.08 -4.13 -33.09
CA PHE A 26 -62.26 -4.52 -34.50
C PHE A 26 -62.66 -3.32 -35.42
N SER A 27 -62.62 -3.62 -36.73
CA SER A 27 -62.65 -2.84 -37.99
C SER A 27 -63.78 -1.79 -38.19
N ASP A 28 -63.66 -0.74 -39.03
CA ASP A 28 -63.26 -0.68 -40.46
C ASP A 28 -62.38 0.54 -40.86
N ASP A 29 -61.62 0.36 -41.95
CA ASP A 29 -60.93 1.30 -42.87
C ASP A 29 -59.89 2.29 -42.28
N ALA A 30 -58.61 1.91 -42.27
CA ALA A 30 -57.47 2.66 -41.71
C ALA A 30 -57.28 4.06 -42.34
N GLU A 31 -57.46 4.17 -43.66
CA GLU A 31 -57.40 5.44 -44.39
C GLU A 31 -58.49 6.41 -43.90
N LYS A 32 -59.68 5.88 -43.59
CA LYS A 32 -60.81 6.66 -43.10
C LYS A 32 -60.57 7.10 -41.66
N ARG A 33 -60.06 6.23 -40.79
CA ARG A 33 -59.70 6.56 -39.39
C ARG A 33 -58.58 7.59 -39.31
N LEU A 34 -57.49 7.40 -40.04
CA LEU A 34 -56.39 8.36 -40.05
C LEU A 34 -56.85 9.70 -40.64
N GLY A 35 -57.65 9.67 -41.71
CA GLY A 35 -58.27 10.86 -42.27
C GLY A 35 -59.28 11.55 -41.35
N ASP A 36 -60.02 10.82 -40.52
CA ASP A 36 -60.96 11.42 -39.57
C ASP A 36 -60.23 11.94 -38.30
N HIS A 37 -59.12 11.33 -37.90
CA HIS A 37 -58.24 11.80 -36.83
C HIS A 37 -57.48 13.08 -37.22
N ILE A 38 -56.96 13.13 -38.44
CA ILE A 38 -56.39 14.35 -39.01
C ILE A 38 -57.46 15.43 -39.14
N ARG A 39 -58.73 15.06 -39.43
CA ARG A 39 -59.84 16.04 -39.47
C ARG A 39 -60.14 16.60 -38.08
N SER A 40 -60.10 15.79 -37.03
CA SER A 40 -60.36 16.24 -35.67
C SER A 40 -59.24 17.13 -35.12
N GLU A 41 -57.98 16.88 -35.49
CA GLU A 41 -56.85 17.65 -34.96
C GLU A 41 -56.48 18.87 -35.82
N VAL A 42 -56.55 18.75 -37.14
CA VAL A 42 -56.08 19.80 -38.08
C VAL A 42 -57.27 20.50 -38.77
N GLY A 43 -58.51 20.06 -38.52
CA GLY A 43 -59.72 20.65 -39.09
C GLY A 43 -59.99 20.23 -40.55
N ARG A 44 -60.56 21.12 -41.37
CA ARG A 44 -60.88 20.81 -42.78
C ARG A 44 -59.60 20.74 -43.63
N PHE A 45 -59.16 19.54 -43.99
CA PHE A 45 -58.07 19.32 -44.96
C PHE A 45 -58.60 18.72 -46.29
N PRO A 46 -57.89 18.90 -47.42
CA PRO A 46 -58.32 18.42 -48.73
C PRO A 46 -58.16 16.89 -48.83
N ARG A 47 -59.24 16.18 -48.48
CA ARG A 47 -59.30 14.70 -48.38
C ARG A 47 -58.79 13.95 -49.61
N ARG A 48 -58.96 14.50 -50.82
CA ARG A 48 -58.45 13.89 -52.07
C ARG A 48 -56.93 13.94 -52.18
N ALA A 49 -56.30 15.06 -51.82
CA ALA A 49 -54.85 15.20 -51.87
C ALA A 49 -54.16 14.32 -50.83
N PHE A 50 -54.70 14.29 -49.61
CA PHE A 50 -54.23 13.39 -48.56
C PHE A 50 -54.38 11.91 -48.95
N LYS A 51 -55.52 11.53 -49.55
CA LYS A 51 -55.74 10.15 -50.01
C LYS A 51 -54.74 9.73 -51.09
N THR A 52 -54.39 10.61 -52.02
CA THR A 52 -53.37 10.32 -53.05
C THR A 52 -51.97 10.23 -52.45
N TRP A 53 -51.61 11.15 -51.54
CA TRP A 53 -50.34 11.13 -50.81
C TRP A 53 -50.20 9.88 -49.94
N PHE A 54 -51.23 9.50 -49.21
CA PHE A 54 -51.21 8.34 -48.32
C PHE A 54 -51.13 6.99 -49.08
N ARG A 55 -51.69 6.92 -50.29
CA ARG A 55 -51.65 5.73 -51.16
C ARG A 55 -50.38 5.65 -52.02
N ASP A 56 -49.50 6.63 -51.94
CA ASP A 56 -48.22 6.63 -52.64
C ASP A 56 -47.22 5.69 -51.96
N GLY A 57 -46.60 4.81 -52.76
CA GLY A 57 -45.80 3.70 -52.24
C GLY A 57 -44.47 4.12 -51.60
N ASP A 58 -43.91 5.27 -51.99
CA ASP A 58 -42.71 5.84 -51.35
C ASP A 58 -43.07 6.52 -50.03
N THR A 59 -44.22 7.20 -49.98
CA THR A 59 -44.77 7.80 -48.76
C THR A 59 -45.03 6.74 -47.69
N TRP A 60 -45.60 5.61 -48.07
CA TRP A 60 -45.84 4.49 -47.15
C TRP A 60 -44.53 3.87 -46.64
N ARG A 61 -43.54 3.66 -47.51
CA ARG A 61 -42.22 3.12 -47.15
C ARG A 61 -41.46 4.03 -46.19
N GLU A 62 -41.47 5.34 -46.42
CA GLU A 62 -40.77 6.32 -45.57
C GLU A 62 -41.47 6.49 -44.21
N LEU A 63 -42.81 6.46 -44.18
CA LEU A 63 -43.59 6.40 -42.94
C LEU A 63 -43.32 5.13 -42.14
N ILE A 64 -43.12 3.98 -42.81
CA ILE A 64 -42.77 2.69 -42.21
C ILE A 64 -41.30 2.61 -41.80
N ALA A 65 -40.36 3.25 -42.49
CA ALA A 65 -38.95 3.22 -42.12
C ALA A 65 -38.66 4.04 -40.84
N GLY A 66 -39.30 5.21 -40.71
CA GLY A 66 -39.10 6.13 -39.58
C GLY A 66 -37.70 6.77 -39.53
N GLY A 67 -37.58 7.88 -38.81
CA GLY A 67 -36.34 8.64 -38.64
C GLY A 67 -36.41 10.06 -39.20
N ALA A 68 -35.69 10.97 -38.53
CA ALA A 68 -35.66 12.39 -38.87
C ALA A 68 -35.29 12.69 -40.34
N GLN A 69 -34.49 11.82 -40.96
CA GLN A 69 -34.05 11.95 -42.36
C GLN A 69 -35.17 11.86 -43.41
N PHE A 70 -36.31 11.25 -43.08
CA PHE A 70 -37.43 11.09 -44.02
C PHE A 70 -38.56 12.12 -43.83
N TYR A 71 -38.53 12.88 -42.74
CA TYR A 71 -39.61 13.81 -42.36
C TYR A 71 -39.84 14.94 -43.37
N GLU A 72 -38.77 15.58 -43.84
CA GLU A 72 -38.86 16.69 -44.81
C GLU A 72 -39.33 16.24 -46.20
N SER A 73 -38.99 15.00 -46.59
CA SER A 73 -39.44 14.38 -47.85
C SER A 73 -40.97 14.19 -47.85
N LEU A 74 -41.51 13.64 -46.76
CA LEU A 74 -42.93 13.39 -46.58
C LEU A 74 -43.78 14.66 -46.59
N VAL A 75 -43.30 15.70 -45.90
CA VAL A 75 -43.93 17.03 -45.85
C VAL A 75 -43.96 17.67 -47.24
N THR A 76 -42.83 17.68 -47.94
CA THR A 76 -42.71 18.28 -49.27
C THR A 76 -43.66 17.59 -50.27
N ARG A 77 -43.71 16.26 -50.23
CA ARG A 77 -44.56 15.46 -51.12
C ARG A 77 -46.06 15.72 -50.90
N LEU A 78 -46.50 15.93 -49.65
CA LEU A 78 -47.90 16.24 -49.35
C LEU A 78 -48.32 17.61 -49.91
N VAL A 79 -47.43 18.61 -49.82
CA VAL A 79 -47.65 19.94 -50.43
C VAL A 79 -47.80 19.80 -51.94
N ASP A 80 -46.90 19.04 -52.58
CA ASP A 80 -46.89 18.84 -54.03
C ASP A 80 -48.18 18.18 -54.53
N TYR A 81 -48.67 17.12 -53.87
CA TYR A 81 -49.94 16.49 -54.23
C TYR A 81 -51.15 17.42 -54.07
N SER A 82 -51.14 18.28 -53.04
CA SER A 82 -52.21 19.28 -52.87
C SER A 82 -52.22 20.32 -53.98
N SER A 83 -51.04 20.64 -54.53
CA SER A 83 -50.88 21.63 -55.60
C SER A 83 -51.21 21.09 -57.00
N ALA A 84 -51.01 19.79 -57.23
CA ALA A 84 -51.26 19.11 -58.50
C ALA A 84 -52.74 18.72 -58.72
N THR A 85 -53.54 18.64 -57.66
CA THR A 85 -54.93 18.16 -57.74
C THR A 85 -55.89 19.31 -58.10
N ARG A 86 -56.36 19.38 -59.36
CA ARG A 86 -57.15 20.49 -59.99
C ARG A 86 -58.36 21.02 -59.21
N PHE A 87 -58.92 20.27 -58.26
CA PHE A 87 -60.12 20.64 -57.48
C PHE A 87 -59.91 20.58 -55.96
N SER A 88 -58.66 20.49 -55.49
CA SER A 88 -58.34 20.44 -54.06
C SER A 88 -57.77 21.78 -53.59
N ARG A 89 -58.12 22.21 -52.36
CA ARG A 89 -57.52 23.38 -51.73
C ARG A 89 -56.01 23.13 -51.56
N ARG A 90 -55.16 24.08 -51.98
CA ARG A 90 -53.71 24.00 -51.76
C ARG A 90 -53.42 24.07 -50.26
N ILE A 91 -52.55 23.18 -49.79
CA ILE A 91 -52.11 23.11 -48.40
C ILE A 91 -50.80 23.91 -48.28
N SER A 92 -50.65 24.74 -47.25
CA SER A 92 -49.37 25.38 -46.95
C SER A 92 -48.36 24.37 -46.40
N ARG A 93 -47.05 24.64 -46.47
CA ARG A 93 -46.05 23.74 -45.88
C ARG A 93 -46.28 23.51 -44.38
N GLU A 94 -46.74 24.53 -43.66
CA GLU A 94 -47.06 24.44 -42.22
C GLU A 94 -48.31 23.58 -41.96
N GLU A 95 -49.33 23.65 -42.82
CA GLU A 95 -50.48 22.73 -42.74
C GLU A 95 -50.08 21.30 -43.13
N ALA A 96 -49.18 21.12 -44.10
CA ALA A 96 -48.66 19.81 -44.47
C ALA A 96 -47.78 19.20 -43.37
N GLN A 97 -46.95 19.99 -42.70
CA GLN A 97 -46.19 19.58 -41.51
C GLN A 97 -47.14 19.08 -40.41
N LYS A 98 -48.20 19.83 -40.09
CA LYS A 98 -49.21 19.40 -39.11
C LYS A 98 -49.91 18.10 -39.54
N ILE A 99 -50.25 17.94 -40.82
CA ILE A 99 -50.87 16.72 -41.33
C ILE A 99 -49.91 15.53 -41.28
N VAL A 100 -48.63 15.69 -41.65
CA VAL A 100 -47.62 14.62 -41.60
C VAL A 100 -47.26 14.24 -40.17
N GLN A 101 -47.17 15.21 -39.26
CA GLN A 101 -46.96 14.96 -37.82
C GLN A 101 -48.10 14.14 -37.23
N VAL A 102 -49.36 14.54 -37.49
CA VAL A 102 -50.54 13.81 -37.01
C VAL A 102 -50.66 12.45 -37.68
N ALA A 103 -50.32 12.34 -38.97
CA ALA A 103 -50.30 11.06 -39.70
C ALA A 103 -49.25 10.09 -39.14
N ALA A 104 -48.01 10.54 -38.92
CA ALA A 104 -46.93 9.71 -38.35
C ALA A 104 -47.17 9.34 -36.88
N ARG A 105 -47.75 10.26 -36.08
CA ARG A 105 -48.14 10.00 -34.68
C ARG A 105 -49.24 8.94 -34.57
N SER A 106 -50.17 8.94 -35.52
CA SER A 106 -51.40 8.11 -35.46
C SER A 106 -51.32 6.87 -36.37
N LEU A 107 -50.23 6.70 -37.13
CA LEU A 107 -50.04 5.63 -38.11
C LEU A 107 -50.17 4.25 -37.48
N MET A 108 -49.37 3.96 -36.44
CA MET A 108 -49.34 2.66 -35.77
C MET A 108 -50.65 2.30 -35.07
N ALA A 109 -51.44 3.30 -34.65
CA ALA A 109 -52.77 3.12 -34.05
C ALA A 109 -53.87 2.90 -35.10
N SER A 110 -53.58 3.20 -36.37
CA SER A 110 -54.51 3.05 -37.49
C SER A 110 -54.35 1.75 -38.28
N LEU A 111 -53.20 1.07 -38.15
CA LEU A 111 -52.89 -0.23 -38.77
C LEU A 111 -53.54 -1.40 -38.04
N ASP A 112 -53.67 -2.55 -38.71
CA ASP A 112 -54.07 -3.78 -38.04
C ASP A 112 -52.90 -4.42 -37.24
N ALA A 113 -53.24 -5.35 -36.35
CA ALA A 113 -52.30 -5.98 -35.44
C ALA A 113 -51.16 -6.73 -36.16
N SER A 114 -51.41 -7.30 -37.35
CA SER A 114 -50.41 -8.07 -38.09
C SER A 114 -49.46 -7.16 -38.87
N GLU A 115 -49.99 -6.07 -39.42
CA GLU A 115 -49.23 -5.07 -40.17
C GLU A 115 -48.32 -4.25 -39.25
N ALA A 116 -48.78 -3.94 -38.03
CA ALA A 116 -47.98 -3.24 -37.02
C ALA A 116 -46.76 -4.05 -36.55
N VAL A 117 -46.92 -5.38 -36.40
CA VAL A 117 -45.81 -6.29 -36.03
C VAL A 117 -44.83 -6.47 -37.19
N GLY A 118 -45.32 -6.60 -38.43
CA GLY A 118 -44.46 -6.70 -39.61
C GLY A 118 -43.56 -5.46 -39.84
N VAL A 119 -44.04 -4.27 -39.48
CA VAL A 119 -43.26 -3.01 -39.52
C VAL A 119 -42.18 -2.97 -38.43
N ALA A 120 -42.43 -3.57 -37.26
CA ALA A 120 -41.46 -3.63 -36.17
C ALA A 120 -40.31 -4.61 -36.46
N ASP A 121 -40.62 -5.79 -37.01
CA ASP A 121 -39.61 -6.80 -37.39
C ASP A 121 -38.71 -6.30 -38.53
N HIS A 122 -39.27 -5.62 -39.53
CA HIS A 122 -38.49 -5.05 -40.64
C HIS A 122 -37.44 -4.03 -40.16
N ARG A 123 -37.76 -3.25 -39.12
CA ARG A 123 -36.82 -2.28 -38.51
C ARG A 123 -35.73 -2.95 -37.67
N ALA A 124 -35.98 -4.13 -37.11
CA ALA A 124 -35.00 -4.92 -36.37
C ALA A 124 -34.02 -5.65 -37.28
N SER A 125 -34.48 -6.26 -38.38
CA SER A 125 -33.63 -7.02 -39.32
C SER A 125 -32.60 -6.16 -40.09
N ARG A 126 -32.85 -4.87 -40.34
CA ARG A 126 -31.87 -3.99 -41.00
C ARG A 126 -30.65 -3.65 -40.14
N ARG A 127 -30.75 -3.70 -38.81
CA ARG A 127 -29.61 -3.39 -37.91
C ARG A 127 -28.58 -4.52 -37.86
N HIS A 128 -29.03 -5.76 -37.98
CA HIS A 128 -28.15 -6.92 -37.86
C HIS A 128 -27.19 -7.06 -39.06
N VAL A 129 -27.64 -6.63 -40.26
CA VAL A 129 -26.88 -6.71 -41.53
C VAL A 129 -25.78 -5.64 -41.64
N GLU A 130 -25.93 -4.48 -40.99
CA GLU A 130 -24.92 -3.40 -41.02
C GLU A 130 -23.78 -3.60 -39.99
N ALA A 131 -23.98 -4.43 -38.96
CA ALA A 131 -22.97 -4.76 -37.96
C ALA A 131 -22.04 -5.92 -38.40
N GLU A 132 -22.54 -6.92 -39.11
CA GLU A 132 -21.73 -8.05 -39.62
C GLU A 132 -20.78 -7.65 -40.76
N ALA A 133 -21.17 -6.70 -41.62
CA ALA A 133 -20.35 -6.25 -42.75
C ALA A 133 -19.05 -5.51 -42.35
N ASN A 134 -18.97 -4.96 -41.14
CA ASN A 134 -17.80 -4.21 -40.65
C ASN A 134 -16.77 -5.07 -39.89
N ALA A 135 -17.15 -6.26 -39.42
CA ALA A 135 -16.26 -7.15 -38.68
C ALA A 135 -15.39 -8.04 -39.59
N GLU A 136 -15.93 -8.46 -40.74
CA GLU A 136 -15.25 -9.37 -41.69
C GLU A 136 -14.10 -8.68 -42.46
N SER A 137 -14.21 -7.37 -42.69
CA SER A 137 -13.20 -6.57 -43.40
C SER A 137 -11.92 -6.33 -42.59
N ARG A 138 -11.99 -6.29 -41.25
CA ARG A 138 -10.85 -6.01 -40.37
C ARG A 138 -10.05 -7.25 -39.98
N LEU A 139 -10.67 -8.44 -39.97
CA LEU A 139 -9.99 -9.70 -39.62
C LEU A 139 -9.08 -10.22 -40.75
N SER A 140 -9.42 -9.95 -42.01
CA SER A 140 -8.65 -10.38 -43.20
C SER A 140 -7.33 -9.60 -43.39
N GLN A 141 -7.24 -8.36 -42.89
CA GLN A 141 -6.03 -7.55 -42.97
C GLN A 141 -4.96 -7.92 -41.92
N LEU A 142 -5.39 -8.45 -40.76
CA LEU A 142 -4.48 -8.84 -39.67
C LEU A 142 -3.75 -10.16 -39.94
N ILE A 143 -4.43 -11.12 -40.58
CA ILE A 143 -3.88 -12.46 -40.89
C ILE A 143 -2.81 -12.40 -42.00
N SER A 144 -2.90 -11.43 -42.91
CA SER A 144 -1.90 -11.19 -43.97
C SER A 144 -0.60 -10.57 -43.44
N PHE A 145 -0.62 -9.93 -42.27
CA PHE A 145 0.56 -9.29 -41.68
C PHE A 145 1.40 -10.28 -40.86
N LEU A 146 0.76 -11.21 -40.16
CA LEU A 146 1.43 -12.20 -39.30
C LEU A 146 2.13 -13.33 -40.06
N LYS A 147 1.72 -13.61 -41.31
CA LYS A 147 2.37 -14.64 -42.15
C LYS A 147 3.73 -14.21 -42.70
N THR A 148 3.94 -12.90 -42.89
CA THR A 148 5.18 -12.34 -43.47
C THR A 148 6.30 -12.23 -42.44
N CYS A 149 6.01 -12.23 -41.13
CA CYS A 149 7.02 -12.17 -40.06
C CYS A 149 7.64 -13.54 -39.68
N PHE A 150 7.08 -14.65 -40.16
CA PHE A 150 7.52 -16.01 -39.79
C PHE A 150 8.43 -16.68 -40.82
N GLU A 151 8.49 -16.13 -42.04
CA GLU A 151 9.24 -16.71 -43.15
C GLU A 151 10.61 -16.03 -43.36
N ASP A 152 10.85 -14.92 -42.66
CA ASP A 152 12.16 -14.31 -42.51
C ASP A 152 12.84 -14.80 -41.22
N LEU A 153 13.97 -15.48 -41.24
CA LEU A 153 14.73 -15.95 -42.39
C LEU A 153 15.95 -16.74 -41.93
N GLU A 154 16.37 -16.69 -40.65
CA GLU A 154 17.83 -16.66 -40.48
C GLU A 154 18.37 -17.33 -39.21
N ARG A 155 17.63 -18.28 -38.62
CA ARG A 155 18.19 -19.14 -37.54
C ARG A 155 18.64 -20.53 -38.00
N ALA A 156 18.58 -20.81 -39.30
CA ALA A 156 18.88 -22.12 -39.84
C ALA A 156 20.36 -22.36 -40.20
N PHE A 157 21.29 -21.42 -40.00
CA PHE A 157 22.66 -21.58 -40.52
C PHE A 157 23.74 -20.95 -39.63
N THR A 158 24.31 -21.72 -38.67
CA THR A 158 25.77 -21.84 -38.36
C THR A 158 26.01 -22.58 -37.03
N GLN A 159 26.56 -23.80 -37.07
CA GLN A 159 27.15 -24.51 -35.91
C GLN A 159 28.64 -24.80 -36.17
N PRO A 160 29.55 -24.13 -35.44
CA PRO A 160 30.91 -24.60 -35.16
C PRO A 160 31.24 -24.68 -33.64
N ASP A 161 30.27 -24.48 -32.74
CA ASP A 161 30.56 -24.18 -31.32
C ASP A 161 30.92 -25.38 -30.41
N ASP A 162 30.72 -26.64 -30.82
CA ASP A 162 30.69 -27.76 -29.86
C ASP A 162 32.09 -28.22 -29.34
N PHE A 163 33.17 -28.06 -30.10
CA PHE A 163 34.51 -28.52 -29.68
C PHE A 163 35.22 -27.55 -28.73
N GLU A 164 35.23 -26.25 -29.03
CA GLU A 164 35.79 -25.23 -28.14
C GLU A 164 34.92 -25.09 -26.87
N ALA A 165 33.59 -25.23 -26.99
CA ALA A 165 32.71 -25.32 -25.82
C ALA A 165 33.04 -26.54 -24.94
N ALA A 166 33.29 -27.71 -25.53
CA ALA A 166 33.69 -28.90 -24.78
C ALA A 166 35.06 -28.73 -24.09
N LEU A 167 36.05 -28.07 -24.72
CA LEU A 167 37.35 -27.79 -24.10
C LEU A 167 37.24 -26.87 -22.88
N LEU A 168 36.31 -25.90 -22.89
CA LEU A 168 36.04 -25.01 -21.76
C LEU A 168 35.37 -25.72 -20.57
N THR A 169 34.93 -26.98 -20.71
CA THR A 169 34.43 -27.80 -19.59
C THR A 169 35.52 -28.56 -18.85
N LEU A 170 36.78 -28.42 -19.28
CA LEU A 170 37.92 -29.11 -18.67
C LEU A 170 38.77 -28.19 -17.78
N PRO A 171 39.53 -28.75 -16.80
CA PRO A 171 40.52 -28.02 -16.03
C PRO A 171 41.54 -27.30 -16.93
N ALA A 172 41.86 -26.03 -16.61
CA ALA A 172 42.69 -25.16 -17.45
C ALA A 172 44.04 -25.77 -17.86
N LEU A 173 44.69 -26.53 -16.97
CA LEU A 173 45.98 -27.16 -17.24
C LEU A 173 45.92 -28.32 -18.26
N SER A 174 44.73 -28.91 -18.45
CA SER A 174 44.53 -30.02 -19.41
C SER A 174 44.15 -29.55 -20.83
N ARG A 175 43.76 -28.28 -20.99
CA ARG A 175 43.31 -27.72 -22.27
C ARG A 175 44.43 -27.55 -23.31
N PRO A 176 45.63 -27.03 -22.99
CA PRO A 176 46.67 -26.82 -23.99
C PRO A 176 47.13 -28.10 -24.71
N PRO A 177 47.31 -29.25 -24.04
CA PRO A 177 47.53 -30.53 -24.70
C PRO A 177 46.39 -30.95 -25.64
N LEU A 178 45.12 -30.84 -25.20
CA LEU A 178 43.96 -31.24 -26.01
C LEU A 178 43.66 -30.29 -27.17
N LYS A 179 43.90 -28.99 -26.99
CA LYS A 179 43.80 -27.99 -28.05
C LYS A 179 44.85 -28.21 -29.14
N ARG A 180 46.07 -28.61 -28.76
CA ARG A 180 47.12 -29.01 -29.71
C ARG A 180 46.76 -30.24 -30.54
N LEU A 181 45.87 -31.11 -30.05
CA LEU A 181 45.37 -32.27 -30.80
C LEU A 181 44.25 -31.91 -31.80
N GLY A 182 43.56 -30.79 -31.63
CA GLY A 182 42.40 -30.41 -32.44
C GLY A 182 41.21 -31.38 -32.32
N PRO A 183 40.11 -31.14 -33.04
CA PRO A 183 38.96 -32.06 -33.08
C PRO A 183 39.35 -33.35 -33.82
N SER A 184 39.63 -34.41 -33.07
CA SER A 184 40.02 -35.72 -33.56
C SER A 184 39.25 -36.82 -32.83
N ARG A 185 39.30 -38.04 -33.36
CA ARG A 185 38.69 -39.21 -32.69
C ARG A 185 39.28 -39.43 -31.29
N ASP A 186 40.57 -39.20 -31.14
CA ASP A 186 41.32 -39.39 -29.89
C ASP A 186 40.95 -38.30 -28.87
N SER A 187 40.93 -37.03 -29.28
CA SER A 187 40.52 -35.94 -28.40
C SER A 187 39.03 -36.03 -28.03
N SER A 188 38.18 -36.50 -28.94
CA SER A 188 36.76 -36.77 -28.67
C SER A 188 36.56 -37.88 -27.64
N TYR A 189 37.39 -38.92 -27.65
CA TYR A 189 37.34 -39.99 -26.66
C TYR A 189 37.82 -39.50 -25.28
N LEU A 190 38.92 -38.76 -25.22
CA LEU A 190 39.42 -38.17 -23.99
C LEU A 190 38.42 -37.14 -23.41
N LEU A 191 37.80 -36.32 -24.26
CA LEU A 191 36.71 -35.42 -23.88
C LEU A 191 35.50 -36.18 -23.37
N LYS A 192 35.14 -37.31 -23.98
CA LYS A 192 34.04 -38.17 -23.51
C LYS A 192 34.31 -38.77 -22.13
N LEU A 193 35.55 -39.16 -21.83
CA LEU A 193 35.92 -39.65 -20.50
C LEU A 193 35.87 -38.54 -19.46
N ALA A 194 36.40 -37.36 -19.79
CA ALA A 194 36.40 -36.20 -18.90
C ALA A 194 35.00 -35.58 -18.69
N THR A 195 34.02 -35.94 -19.53
CA THR A 195 32.62 -35.49 -19.42
C THR A 195 31.68 -36.49 -18.75
N GLN A 196 32.18 -37.66 -18.31
CA GLN A 196 31.39 -38.61 -17.54
C GLN A 196 31.00 -38.05 -16.15
N GLN A 197 30.01 -38.66 -15.50
CA GLN A 197 29.59 -38.28 -14.15
C GLN A 197 30.72 -38.39 -13.12
N ASP A 198 31.61 -39.37 -13.27
CA ASP A 198 32.80 -39.56 -12.43
C ASP A 198 34.05 -39.74 -13.30
N PRO A 199 34.68 -38.63 -13.74
CA PRO A 199 35.86 -38.68 -14.58
C PRO A 199 37.07 -39.32 -13.88
N HIS A 200 37.19 -39.19 -12.56
CA HIS A 200 38.27 -39.81 -11.79
C HIS A 200 38.24 -41.33 -11.97
N LYS A 201 37.07 -41.95 -11.74
CA LYS A 201 36.90 -43.39 -11.92
C LYS A 201 37.11 -43.84 -13.37
N ALA A 202 36.59 -43.07 -14.33
CA ALA A 202 36.75 -43.38 -15.76
C ALA A 202 38.22 -43.33 -16.21
N LEU A 203 38.98 -42.32 -15.75
CA LEU A 203 40.40 -42.17 -16.04
C LEU A 203 41.26 -43.18 -15.27
N LEU A 204 40.88 -43.54 -14.03
CA LEU A 204 41.52 -44.62 -13.28
C LEU A 204 41.36 -45.97 -13.98
N GLN A 205 40.17 -46.25 -14.51
CA GLN A 205 39.91 -47.45 -15.31
C GLN A 205 40.75 -47.45 -16.58
N MET A 206 40.79 -46.33 -17.32
CA MET A 206 41.64 -46.18 -18.50
C MET A 206 43.14 -46.35 -18.18
N ALA A 207 43.61 -45.84 -17.05
CA ALA A 207 45.01 -45.96 -16.64
C ALA A 207 45.39 -47.39 -16.22
N THR A 208 44.44 -48.14 -15.66
CA THR A 208 44.63 -49.53 -15.24
C THR A 208 44.59 -50.47 -16.45
N GLU A 209 43.57 -50.31 -17.30
CA GLU A 209 43.34 -51.08 -18.52
C GLU A 209 43.32 -50.16 -19.76
N PRO A 210 44.48 -49.73 -20.26
CA PRO A 210 44.55 -48.81 -21.39
C PRO A 210 44.00 -49.47 -22.66
N PRO A 211 43.09 -48.81 -23.40
CA PRO A 211 42.63 -49.31 -24.69
C PRO A 211 43.79 -49.54 -25.65
N GLN A 212 43.71 -50.58 -26.48
CA GLN A 212 44.81 -50.96 -27.38
C GLN A 212 45.28 -49.79 -28.27
N TRP A 213 44.36 -48.95 -28.76
CA TRP A 213 44.69 -47.77 -29.56
C TRP A 213 45.49 -46.71 -28.78
N LEU A 214 45.27 -46.58 -27.47
CA LEU A 214 46.00 -45.65 -26.62
C LEU A 214 47.44 -46.13 -26.39
N GLY A 215 47.65 -47.46 -26.39
CA GLY A 215 48.97 -48.08 -26.37
C GLY A 215 49.81 -47.76 -27.62
N GLU A 216 49.19 -47.52 -28.77
CA GLU A 216 49.85 -47.17 -30.04
C GLU A 216 49.79 -45.66 -30.37
N ALA A 217 49.17 -44.86 -29.50
CA ALA A 217 48.93 -43.45 -29.74
C ALA A 217 50.23 -42.61 -29.83
N PRO A 218 50.23 -41.50 -30.60
CA PRO A 218 51.35 -40.57 -30.65
C PRO A 218 51.58 -39.91 -29.28
N PHE A 219 52.83 -39.47 -29.02
CA PHE A 219 53.21 -38.94 -27.71
C PHE A 219 52.36 -37.74 -27.27
N THR A 220 51.86 -36.90 -28.20
CA THR A 220 50.98 -35.77 -27.90
C THR A 220 49.63 -36.21 -27.31
N THR A 221 49.07 -37.34 -27.78
CA THR A 221 47.85 -37.94 -27.22
C THR A 221 48.10 -38.53 -25.83
N LEU A 222 49.27 -39.15 -25.61
CA LEU A 222 49.67 -39.68 -24.31
C LEU A 222 49.90 -38.56 -23.27
N VAL A 223 50.51 -37.44 -23.68
CA VAL A 223 50.67 -36.25 -22.81
C VAL A 223 49.30 -35.63 -22.46
N ALA A 224 48.36 -35.58 -23.41
CA ALA A 224 47.00 -35.10 -23.13
C ALA A 224 46.25 -36.03 -22.16
N ALA A 225 46.41 -37.34 -22.30
CA ALA A 225 45.87 -38.32 -21.35
C ALA A 225 46.51 -38.20 -19.95
N ALA A 226 47.84 -37.98 -19.89
CA ALA A 226 48.57 -37.81 -18.64
C ALA A 226 48.14 -36.54 -17.87
N GLU A 227 48.00 -35.41 -18.55
CA GLU A 227 47.53 -34.16 -17.94
C GLU A 227 46.07 -34.24 -17.47
N LEU A 228 45.22 -34.96 -18.21
CA LEU A 228 43.86 -35.27 -17.74
C LEU A 228 43.91 -36.13 -16.47
N CYS A 229 44.66 -37.23 -16.46
CA CYS A 229 44.82 -38.06 -15.27
C CYS A 229 45.31 -37.25 -14.06
N ARG A 230 46.29 -36.35 -14.25
CA ARG A 230 46.80 -35.48 -13.18
C ARG A 230 45.73 -34.52 -12.65
N CYS A 231 45.00 -33.83 -13.54
CA CYS A 231 43.97 -32.86 -13.13
C CYS A 231 42.81 -33.52 -12.37
N TYR A 232 42.54 -34.81 -12.61
CA TYR A 232 41.50 -35.57 -11.92
C TYR A 232 42.07 -36.43 -10.76
N GLY A 233 43.31 -36.24 -10.34
CA GLY A 233 43.88 -36.91 -9.16
C GLY A 233 44.28 -38.38 -9.37
N VAL A 234 44.41 -38.85 -10.61
CA VAL A 234 44.88 -40.20 -10.96
C VAL A 234 46.40 -40.18 -11.17
N GLN A 235 47.15 -39.85 -10.11
CA GLN A 235 48.60 -39.58 -10.15
C GLN A 235 49.42 -40.75 -10.72
N ARG A 236 49.16 -41.99 -10.26
CA ARG A 236 49.86 -43.18 -10.78
C ARG A 236 49.62 -43.40 -12.27
N GLY A 237 48.41 -43.09 -12.74
CA GLY A 237 48.05 -43.15 -14.15
C GLY A 237 48.72 -42.05 -14.98
N ALA A 238 48.80 -40.83 -14.44
CA ALA A 238 49.55 -39.73 -15.06
C ALA A 238 51.04 -40.08 -15.21
N GLY A 239 51.67 -40.62 -14.16
CA GLY A 239 53.06 -41.09 -14.18
C GLY A 239 53.31 -42.12 -15.29
N ARG A 240 52.43 -43.13 -15.40
CA ARG A 240 52.51 -44.17 -16.43
C ARG A 240 52.41 -43.61 -17.86
N PHE A 241 51.49 -42.67 -18.10
CA PHE A 241 51.33 -42.08 -19.43
C PHE A 241 52.46 -41.11 -19.79
N PHE A 242 53.00 -40.34 -18.83
CA PHE A 242 54.19 -39.52 -19.04
C PHE A 242 55.43 -40.38 -19.33
N GLU A 243 55.65 -41.46 -18.60
CA GLU A 243 56.75 -42.41 -18.83
C GLU A 243 56.65 -43.05 -20.23
N THR A 244 55.44 -43.44 -20.64
CA THR A 244 55.20 -44.02 -21.98
C THR A 244 55.38 -42.98 -23.10
N ALA A 245 54.99 -41.72 -22.86
CA ALA A 245 55.20 -40.62 -23.80
C ALA A 245 56.68 -40.26 -23.95
N ALA A 246 57.45 -40.32 -22.86
CA ALA A 246 58.89 -40.04 -22.84
C ALA A 246 59.67 -40.97 -23.78
N GLY A 247 59.29 -42.25 -23.86
CA GLY A 247 59.90 -43.21 -24.79
C GLY A 247 59.63 -42.94 -26.28
N ARG A 248 58.80 -41.94 -26.62
CA ARG A 248 58.35 -41.63 -27.99
C ARG A 248 58.53 -40.15 -28.37
N SER A 249 59.19 -39.36 -27.53
CA SER A 249 59.36 -37.91 -27.70
C SER A 249 60.83 -37.52 -27.73
N ASP A 250 61.14 -36.46 -28.48
CA ASP A 250 62.46 -35.84 -28.50
C ASP A 250 62.78 -35.09 -27.17
N ASP A 251 61.75 -34.81 -26.35
CA ASP A 251 61.86 -34.19 -25.01
C ASP A 251 61.68 -35.23 -23.89
N SER A 252 62.41 -36.34 -24.02
CA SER A 252 62.30 -37.49 -23.12
C SER A 252 62.73 -37.17 -21.68
N GLY A 253 63.73 -36.29 -21.48
CA GLY A 253 64.20 -35.91 -20.15
C GLY A 253 63.16 -35.16 -19.30
N TYR A 254 62.44 -34.19 -19.89
CA TYR A 254 61.37 -33.48 -19.19
C TYR A 254 60.21 -34.41 -18.84
N LEU A 255 59.77 -35.25 -19.78
CA LEU A 255 58.65 -36.17 -19.57
C LEU A 255 58.97 -37.28 -18.55
N TYR A 256 60.22 -37.79 -18.51
CA TYR A 256 60.65 -38.70 -17.44
C TYR A 256 60.69 -37.99 -16.07
N SER A 257 61.10 -36.72 -16.01
CA SER A 257 61.08 -35.94 -14.76
C SER A 257 59.66 -35.72 -14.25
N ARG A 258 58.72 -35.43 -15.16
CA ARG A 258 57.27 -35.35 -14.86
C ARG A 258 56.74 -36.68 -14.32
N ALA A 259 57.10 -37.80 -14.95
CA ALA A 259 56.69 -39.12 -14.47
C ALA A 259 57.25 -39.44 -13.06
N ALA A 260 58.51 -39.08 -12.80
CA ALA A 260 59.14 -39.27 -11.49
C ALA A 260 58.37 -38.52 -10.38
N LEU A 261 58.00 -37.27 -10.63
CA LEU A 261 57.22 -36.48 -9.68
C LEU A 261 55.85 -37.09 -9.35
N GLU A 262 55.12 -37.54 -10.37
CA GLU A 262 53.80 -38.16 -10.14
C GLU A 262 53.93 -39.48 -9.37
N TYR A 263 54.98 -40.29 -9.62
CA TYR A 263 55.23 -41.51 -8.85
C TYR A 263 55.63 -41.21 -7.40
N ALA A 264 56.47 -40.19 -7.17
CA ALA A 264 56.82 -39.73 -5.82
C ALA A 264 55.57 -39.31 -5.02
N GLY A 265 54.63 -38.58 -5.66
CA GLY A 265 53.35 -38.21 -5.04
C GLY A 265 52.49 -39.38 -4.59
N THR A 266 52.66 -40.57 -5.19
CA THR A 266 51.95 -41.80 -4.81
C THR A 266 52.70 -42.68 -3.81
N GLY A 267 53.92 -42.31 -3.44
CA GLY A 267 54.81 -43.12 -2.60
C GLY A 267 55.50 -44.30 -3.32
N ASP A 268 55.40 -44.40 -4.66
CA ASP A 268 56.09 -45.41 -5.47
C ASP A 268 57.53 -44.97 -5.76
N GLN A 269 58.37 -45.03 -4.71
CA GLN A 269 59.74 -44.53 -4.76
C GLN A 269 60.60 -45.23 -5.82
N VAL A 270 60.35 -46.53 -6.06
CA VAL A 270 61.10 -47.33 -7.05
C VAL A 270 60.86 -46.84 -8.47
N SER A 271 59.60 -46.56 -8.83
CA SER A 271 59.26 -46.05 -10.16
C SER A 271 59.70 -44.59 -10.31
N SER A 272 59.60 -43.79 -9.24
CA SER A 272 60.12 -42.43 -9.19
C SER A 272 61.63 -42.37 -9.46
N ASP A 273 62.42 -43.18 -8.75
CA ASP A 273 63.88 -43.19 -8.88
C ASP A 273 64.33 -43.66 -10.27
N ARG A 274 63.68 -44.69 -10.83
CA ARG A 274 63.97 -45.16 -12.20
C ARG A 274 63.72 -44.08 -13.25
N CYS A 275 62.59 -43.37 -13.17
CA CYS A 275 62.29 -42.28 -14.09
C CYS A 275 63.24 -41.10 -13.90
N ARG A 276 63.67 -40.80 -12.67
CA ARG A 276 64.68 -39.78 -12.38
C ARG A 276 66.04 -40.10 -13.01
N GLU A 277 66.50 -41.34 -12.90
CA GLU A 277 67.73 -41.80 -13.56
C GLU A 277 67.61 -41.71 -15.09
N ALA A 278 66.48 -42.15 -15.66
CA ALA A 278 66.23 -42.05 -17.09
C ALA A 278 66.25 -40.59 -17.58
N ALA A 279 65.64 -39.66 -16.83
CA ALA A 279 65.64 -38.23 -17.14
C ALA A 279 67.05 -37.63 -17.22
N GLN A 280 67.93 -38.00 -16.28
CA GLN A 280 69.32 -37.53 -16.24
C GLN A 280 70.16 -38.04 -17.42
N THR A 281 69.86 -39.23 -17.93
CA THR A 281 70.59 -39.83 -19.07
C THR A 281 70.14 -39.31 -20.43
N SER A 282 68.94 -38.72 -20.54
CA SER A 282 68.29 -38.44 -21.83
C SER A 282 68.32 -36.97 -22.28
N SER A 283 68.70 -36.00 -21.44
CA SER A 283 68.63 -34.58 -21.79
C SER A 283 69.93 -33.80 -21.56
N ALA A 284 70.16 -32.80 -22.41
CA ALA A 284 71.18 -31.77 -22.25
C ALA A 284 70.58 -30.56 -21.50
N ALA A 285 70.99 -30.38 -20.23
CA ALA A 285 70.83 -29.17 -19.40
C ALA A 285 69.50 -28.38 -19.57
N ASP A 286 68.35 -29.03 -19.34
CA ASP A 286 67.06 -28.33 -19.21
C ASP A 286 66.82 -27.92 -17.74
N ARG A 287 66.68 -26.61 -17.52
CA ARG A 287 66.41 -26.01 -16.19
C ARG A 287 65.16 -26.59 -15.52
N SER A 288 64.15 -27.00 -16.28
CA SER A 288 62.91 -27.58 -15.73
C SER A 288 63.15 -28.94 -15.08
N VAL A 289 64.09 -29.73 -15.62
CA VAL A 289 64.53 -31.02 -15.07
C VAL A 289 65.27 -30.80 -13.75
N ASP A 290 66.15 -29.81 -13.68
CA ASP A 290 66.90 -29.45 -12.46
C ASP A 290 65.97 -28.96 -11.33
N VAL A 291 64.93 -28.18 -11.67
CA VAL A 291 63.91 -27.74 -10.70
C VAL A 291 63.15 -28.93 -10.13
N ILE A 292 62.67 -29.85 -10.97
CA ILE A 292 61.93 -31.05 -10.51
C ILE A 292 62.86 -31.95 -9.65
N ALA A 293 64.14 -32.06 -10.00
CA ALA A 293 65.11 -32.80 -9.20
C ALA A 293 65.35 -32.18 -7.81
N ALA A 294 65.39 -30.84 -7.72
CA ALA A 294 65.49 -30.12 -6.44
C ALA A 294 64.24 -30.32 -5.57
N VAL A 295 63.04 -30.29 -6.17
CA VAL A 295 61.77 -30.57 -5.47
C VAL A 295 61.74 -31.99 -4.92
N LEU A 296 62.14 -32.99 -5.72
CA LEU A 296 62.21 -34.39 -5.29
C LEU A 296 63.26 -34.64 -4.19
N SER A 297 64.18 -33.71 -3.99
CA SER A 297 65.22 -33.77 -2.95
C SER A 297 64.88 -32.95 -1.69
N ASP A 298 63.67 -32.36 -1.62
CA ASP A 298 63.20 -31.45 -0.55
C ASP A 298 64.18 -30.29 -0.25
N ASP A 299 64.76 -29.68 -1.30
CA ASP A 299 65.65 -28.51 -1.19
C ASP A 299 64.96 -27.22 -1.66
N PRO A 300 64.19 -26.53 -0.79
CA PRO A 300 63.39 -25.37 -1.16
C PRO A 300 64.25 -24.15 -1.53
N GLU A 301 65.45 -24.00 -0.96
CA GLU A 301 66.35 -22.90 -1.30
C GLU A 301 66.85 -23.06 -2.74
N ARG A 302 67.26 -24.27 -3.11
CA ARG A 302 67.70 -24.57 -4.47
C ARG A 302 66.59 -24.39 -5.52
N VAL A 303 65.34 -24.67 -5.16
CA VAL A 303 64.18 -24.39 -6.02
C VAL A 303 64.02 -22.89 -6.26
N LEU A 304 64.16 -22.05 -5.22
CA LEU A 304 64.06 -20.60 -5.37
C LEU A 304 65.20 -19.99 -6.18
N GLU A 305 66.40 -20.57 -6.11
CA GLU A 305 67.57 -20.19 -6.92
C GLU A 305 67.39 -20.52 -8.41
N LEU A 306 66.92 -21.74 -8.71
CA LEU A 306 66.79 -22.24 -10.07
C LEU A 306 65.57 -21.66 -10.81
N LEU A 307 64.55 -21.23 -10.08
CA LEU A 307 63.28 -20.76 -10.64
C LEU A 307 62.90 -19.34 -10.16
N PRO A 308 63.39 -18.28 -10.83
CA PRO A 308 63.02 -16.88 -10.54
C PRO A 308 61.52 -16.61 -10.66
N THR A 309 61.01 -15.55 -10.00
CA THR A 309 59.58 -15.19 -10.01
C THR A 309 58.98 -15.03 -11.42
N ASN A 310 59.67 -14.37 -12.35
CA ASN A 310 59.16 -14.17 -13.71
C ASN A 310 59.09 -15.48 -14.51
N ASP A 311 60.05 -16.37 -14.29
CA ASP A 311 60.10 -17.68 -14.95
C ASP A 311 59.00 -18.58 -14.37
N ALA A 312 58.79 -18.56 -13.04
CA ALA A 312 57.70 -19.27 -12.37
C ALA A 312 56.32 -18.81 -12.87
N LEU A 313 56.10 -17.49 -13.03
CA LEU A 313 54.83 -16.95 -13.54
C LEU A 313 54.59 -17.24 -15.02
N SER A 314 55.57 -17.76 -15.76
CA SER A 314 55.40 -18.10 -17.18
C SER A 314 54.77 -19.49 -17.39
N ASP A 315 54.90 -20.39 -16.40
CA ASP A 315 54.38 -21.75 -16.43
C ASP A 315 53.67 -22.11 -15.09
N PRO A 316 52.33 -22.27 -15.09
CA PRO A 316 51.56 -22.64 -13.90
C PRO A 316 52.04 -23.90 -13.19
N PHE A 317 52.66 -24.84 -13.91
CA PHE A 317 53.18 -26.06 -13.32
C PHE A 317 54.44 -25.78 -12.48
N LEU A 318 55.40 -25.02 -13.03
CA LEU A 318 56.61 -24.64 -12.31
C LEU A 318 56.32 -23.67 -11.15
N LEU A 319 55.32 -22.80 -11.32
CA LEU A 319 54.84 -21.91 -10.27
C LEU A 319 54.51 -22.65 -8.97
N GLY A 320 53.87 -23.81 -9.06
CA GLY A 320 53.51 -24.63 -7.89
C GLY A 320 54.71 -24.99 -7.01
N PHE A 321 55.88 -25.24 -7.60
CA PHE A 321 57.10 -25.56 -6.84
C PHE A 321 57.68 -24.35 -6.12
N ARG A 322 57.66 -23.18 -6.75
CA ARG A 322 58.10 -21.93 -6.10
C ARG A 322 57.19 -21.59 -4.91
N LEU A 323 55.88 -21.75 -5.07
CA LEU A 323 54.90 -21.55 -4.00
C LEU A 323 55.14 -22.51 -2.83
N HIS A 324 55.38 -23.78 -3.12
CA HIS A 324 55.71 -24.77 -2.10
C HIS A 324 56.98 -24.39 -1.32
N ALA A 325 58.04 -23.97 -2.01
CA ALA A 325 59.28 -23.53 -1.38
C ALA A 325 59.10 -22.28 -0.49
N LEU A 326 58.33 -21.28 -0.94
CA LEU A 326 58.03 -20.08 -0.13
C LEU A 326 57.23 -20.41 1.14
N ASN A 327 56.27 -21.33 1.02
CA ASN A 327 55.46 -21.78 2.15
C ASN A 327 56.31 -22.55 3.18
N ARG A 328 57.22 -23.43 2.72
CA ARG A 328 58.16 -24.17 3.60
C ARG A 328 59.14 -23.26 4.34
N LEU A 329 59.52 -22.12 3.75
CA LEU A 329 60.40 -21.12 4.36
C LEU A 329 59.65 -20.05 5.17
N HIS A 330 58.32 -20.15 5.31
CA HIS A 330 57.47 -19.18 6.02
C HIS A 330 57.61 -17.72 5.56
N ARG A 331 57.87 -17.49 4.27
CA ARG A 331 57.99 -16.14 3.67
C ARG A 331 56.62 -15.63 3.20
N LEU A 332 55.71 -15.35 4.15
CA LEU A 332 54.29 -15.07 3.88
C LEU A 332 54.03 -13.84 2.99
N ASP A 333 54.77 -12.75 3.17
CA ASP A 333 54.58 -11.53 2.36
C ASP A 333 54.90 -11.78 0.88
N GLU A 334 56.01 -12.46 0.61
CA GLU A 334 56.42 -12.83 -0.76
C GLU A 334 55.48 -13.88 -1.37
N LEU A 335 54.97 -14.79 -0.54
CA LEU A 335 53.99 -15.79 -0.94
C LEU A 335 52.70 -15.12 -1.43
N VAL A 336 52.15 -14.15 -0.69
CA VAL A 336 50.92 -13.44 -1.07
C VAL A 336 51.12 -12.61 -2.33
N ILE A 337 52.21 -11.85 -2.44
CA ILE A 337 52.49 -11.05 -3.65
C ILE A 337 52.56 -11.95 -4.89
N LEU A 338 53.22 -13.11 -4.78
CA LEU A 338 53.33 -14.08 -5.87
C LEU A 338 51.98 -14.74 -6.19
N LEU A 339 51.23 -15.15 -5.17
CA LEU A 339 49.91 -15.78 -5.34
C LEU A 339 48.89 -14.83 -5.96
N SER A 340 48.83 -13.57 -5.52
CA SER A 340 47.94 -12.56 -6.12
C SER A 340 48.27 -12.34 -7.59
N SER A 341 49.55 -12.15 -7.92
CA SER A 341 50.02 -12.02 -9.30
C SER A 341 49.69 -13.27 -10.15
N ALA A 342 49.75 -14.45 -9.54
CA ALA A 342 49.44 -15.70 -10.20
C ALA A 342 47.95 -15.92 -10.43
N VAL A 343 47.09 -15.55 -9.47
CA VAL A 343 45.63 -15.64 -9.60
C VAL A 343 45.12 -14.67 -10.67
N ASP A 344 45.69 -13.46 -10.76
CA ASP A 344 45.36 -12.49 -11.82
C ASP A 344 45.71 -13.02 -13.21
N ARG A 345 46.85 -13.71 -13.33
CA ARG A 345 47.33 -14.28 -14.59
C ARG A 345 46.64 -15.59 -14.97
N TYR A 346 46.25 -16.40 -14.00
CA TYR A 346 45.67 -17.73 -14.18
C TYR A 346 44.37 -17.90 -13.37
N PRO A 347 43.33 -17.10 -13.64
CA PRO A 347 42.11 -17.08 -12.82
C PRO A 347 41.31 -18.39 -12.86
N GLU A 348 41.56 -19.27 -13.83
CA GLU A 348 40.85 -20.55 -13.95
C GLU A 348 41.53 -21.71 -13.17
N VAL A 349 42.65 -21.46 -12.49
CA VAL A 349 43.39 -22.48 -11.72
C VAL A 349 42.93 -22.44 -10.26
N ALA A 350 41.96 -23.29 -9.91
CA ALA A 350 41.37 -23.33 -8.57
C ALA A 350 42.39 -23.52 -7.42
N GLY A 351 43.45 -24.31 -7.64
CA GLY A 351 44.48 -24.52 -6.61
C GLY A 351 45.20 -23.25 -6.17
N LEU A 352 45.44 -22.30 -7.08
CA LEU A 352 46.06 -21.01 -6.74
C LEU A 352 45.13 -20.13 -5.91
N GLN A 353 43.83 -20.18 -6.19
CA GLN A 353 42.82 -19.45 -5.42
C GLN A 353 42.71 -19.99 -4.00
N ILE A 354 42.76 -21.31 -3.81
CA ILE A 354 42.73 -21.97 -2.50
C ILE A 354 43.96 -21.58 -1.67
N GLU A 355 45.16 -21.62 -2.27
CA GLU A 355 46.40 -21.24 -1.57
C GLU A 355 46.43 -19.75 -1.21
N LEU A 356 45.93 -18.87 -2.09
CA LEU A 356 45.79 -17.44 -1.77
C LEU A 356 44.77 -17.21 -0.63
N ALA A 357 43.62 -17.89 -0.68
CA ALA A 357 42.63 -17.83 0.39
C ALA A 357 43.23 -18.29 1.73
N ARG A 358 44.00 -19.39 1.72
CA ARG A 358 44.71 -19.89 2.91
C ARG A 358 45.68 -18.86 3.47
N ALA A 359 46.49 -18.24 2.61
CA ALA A 359 47.44 -17.20 3.02
C ALA A 359 46.74 -15.97 3.61
N TYR A 360 45.64 -15.51 3.00
CA TYR A 360 44.81 -14.43 3.53
C TYR A 360 44.20 -14.75 4.90
N LEU A 361 43.71 -15.98 5.11
CA LEU A 361 43.20 -16.39 6.42
C LEU A 361 44.30 -16.40 7.49
N VAL A 362 45.52 -16.85 7.16
CA VAL A 362 46.66 -16.80 8.09
C VAL A 362 47.00 -15.35 8.46
N ILE A 363 47.15 -14.46 7.46
CA ILE A 363 47.44 -13.03 7.69
C ILE A 363 46.35 -12.35 8.52
N SER A 364 45.08 -12.67 8.27
CA SER A 364 43.96 -12.08 9.00
C SER A 364 43.94 -12.43 10.50
N ARG A 365 44.70 -13.46 10.93
CA ARG A 365 44.83 -13.85 12.34
C ARG A 365 46.03 -13.18 13.02
N GLU A 366 47.06 -12.84 12.26
CA GLU A 366 48.32 -12.29 12.79
C GLU A 366 48.32 -10.75 12.86
N THR A 367 47.49 -10.08 12.05
CA THR A 367 47.47 -8.62 11.98
C THR A 367 46.68 -7.97 13.13
N THR A 368 47.29 -7.01 13.83
CA THR A 368 46.64 -6.12 14.80
C THR A 368 46.11 -4.82 14.16
N THR A 369 45.98 -4.77 12.83
CA THR A 369 45.77 -3.54 12.04
C THR A 369 44.75 -3.73 10.91
N SER A 370 44.22 -2.60 10.39
CA SER A 370 43.28 -2.47 9.25
C SER A 370 43.50 -3.48 8.13
N GLY A 371 42.42 -4.14 7.70
CA GLY A 371 42.38 -5.02 6.54
C GLY A 371 42.09 -6.50 6.83
N ALA A 372 42.06 -6.92 8.10
CA ALA A 372 41.79 -8.32 8.46
C ALA A 372 40.43 -8.82 7.93
N HIS A 373 39.39 -7.97 7.94
CA HIS A 373 38.09 -8.31 7.35
C HIS A 373 38.17 -8.46 5.82
N ALA A 374 38.85 -7.55 5.13
CA ALA A 374 39.01 -7.62 3.67
C ALA A 374 39.69 -8.93 3.25
N PHE A 375 40.74 -9.34 3.97
CA PHE A 375 41.40 -10.62 3.72
C PHE A 375 40.47 -11.83 3.96
N LYS A 376 39.59 -11.81 4.98
CA LYS A 376 38.60 -12.88 5.20
C LYS A 376 37.56 -12.94 4.09
N ALA A 377 37.06 -11.78 3.65
CA ALA A 377 36.08 -11.68 2.56
C ALA A 377 36.68 -12.13 1.22
N ASP A 378 37.89 -11.68 0.90
CA ASP A 378 38.60 -12.08 -0.31
C ASP A 378 38.92 -13.59 -0.28
N ALA A 379 39.31 -14.12 0.88
CA ALA A 379 39.52 -15.56 1.05
C ALA A 379 38.22 -16.37 0.81
N PHE A 380 37.08 -15.87 1.32
CA PHE A 380 35.78 -16.49 1.10
C PHE A 380 35.39 -16.52 -0.39
N GLU A 381 35.52 -15.38 -1.07
CA GLU A 381 35.25 -15.24 -2.50
C GLU A 381 36.14 -16.14 -3.36
N LEU A 382 37.45 -16.16 -3.07
CA LEU A 382 38.41 -17.04 -3.75
C LEU A 382 38.06 -18.53 -3.53
N ALA A 383 37.68 -18.91 -2.31
CA ALA A 383 37.28 -20.29 -2.01
C ALA A 383 35.97 -20.69 -2.72
N LEU A 384 34.98 -19.80 -2.81
CA LEU A 384 33.74 -20.07 -3.56
C LEU A 384 33.99 -20.19 -5.07
N ARG A 385 34.81 -19.31 -5.66
CA ARG A 385 35.20 -19.41 -7.07
C ARG A 385 35.95 -20.70 -7.33
N ALA A 386 36.88 -21.09 -6.45
CA ALA A 386 37.60 -22.34 -6.55
C ALA A 386 36.65 -23.55 -6.49
N ARG A 387 35.68 -23.53 -5.57
CA ARG A 387 34.64 -24.56 -5.45
C ARG A 387 33.83 -24.69 -6.73
N GLU A 388 33.35 -23.57 -7.28
CA GLU A 388 32.55 -23.59 -8.51
C GLU A 388 33.36 -24.07 -9.72
N LEU A 389 34.63 -23.64 -9.84
CA LEU A 389 35.54 -24.15 -10.86
C LEU A 389 35.73 -25.67 -10.75
N LEU A 390 36.02 -26.18 -9.54
CA LEU A 390 36.21 -27.61 -9.31
C LEU A 390 34.94 -28.41 -9.61
N ARG A 391 33.75 -27.92 -9.20
CA ARG A 391 32.46 -28.53 -9.50
C ARG A 391 32.14 -28.54 -10.99
N ARG A 392 32.35 -27.41 -11.68
CA ARG A 392 32.20 -27.30 -13.14
C ARG A 392 33.06 -28.33 -13.86
N PHE A 393 34.27 -28.58 -13.34
CA PHE A 393 35.18 -29.57 -13.87
C PHE A 393 34.99 -30.99 -13.29
N ARG A 394 34.00 -31.23 -12.43
CA ARG A 394 33.75 -32.53 -11.76
C ARG A 394 34.97 -33.08 -11.01
N VAL A 395 35.76 -32.19 -10.42
CA VAL A 395 36.88 -32.51 -9.52
C VAL A 395 36.42 -32.34 -8.07
N ASN A 396 37.02 -33.08 -7.13
CA ASN A 396 36.72 -32.95 -5.71
C ASN A 396 36.98 -31.50 -5.22
N ALA A 397 35.93 -30.84 -4.70
CA ALA A 397 35.97 -29.47 -4.21
C ALA A 397 36.14 -29.35 -2.68
N GLY A 398 36.45 -30.45 -1.98
CA GLY A 398 36.52 -30.49 -0.52
C GLY A 398 37.46 -29.46 0.11
N ASP A 399 38.65 -29.23 -0.47
CA ASP A 399 39.58 -28.19 0.00
C ASP A 399 39.00 -26.77 -0.12
N ALA A 400 38.28 -26.52 -1.22
CA ALA A 400 37.64 -25.23 -1.44
C ALA A 400 36.45 -25.02 -0.50
N VAL A 401 35.67 -26.09 -0.23
CA VAL A 401 34.58 -26.07 0.75
C VAL A 401 35.12 -25.84 2.16
N GLU A 402 36.21 -26.51 2.54
CA GLU A 402 36.91 -26.31 3.81
C GLU A 402 37.31 -24.83 3.99
N MET A 403 38.01 -24.24 3.01
CA MET A 403 38.43 -22.84 3.08
C MET A 403 37.24 -21.87 3.10
N ALA A 404 36.18 -22.14 2.34
CA ALA A 404 34.98 -21.31 2.34
C ALA A 404 34.25 -21.38 3.70
N CYS A 405 34.13 -22.57 4.30
CA CYS A 405 33.55 -22.74 5.63
C CYS A 405 34.39 -22.05 6.70
N GLN A 406 35.72 -22.16 6.62
CA GLN A 406 36.63 -21.53 7.56
C GLN A 406 36.55 -20.00 7.49
N ALA A 407 36.53 -19.43 6.28
CA ALA A 407 36.36 -18.00 6.08
C ALA A 407 34.99 -17.52 6.58
N ALA A 408 33.91 -18.26 6.29
CA ALA A 408 32.56 -17.95 6.79
C ALA A 408 32.49 -17.93 8.32
N ILE A 409 33.07 -18.93 8.99
CA ILE A 409 33.15 -18.97 10.47
C ILE A 409 33.94 -17.76 11.01
N MET A 410 35.06 -17.41 10.38
CA MET A 410 35.88 -16.25 10.79
C MET A 410 35.19 -14.88 10.57
N MET A 411 34.17 -14.84 9.73
CA MET A 411 33.28 -13.69 9.52
C MET A 411 31.98 -13.78 10.35
N GLY A 412 31.83 -14.80 11.20
CA GLY A 412 30.62 -15.02 12.02
C GLY A 412 29.39 -15.52 11.24
N GLN A 413 29.57 -15.98 10.01
CA GLN A 413 28.50 -16.47 9.13
C GLN A 413 28.30 -17.98 9.31
N TYR A 414 27.87 -18.40 10.50
CA TYR A 414 27.73 -19.82 10.86
C TYR A 414 26.71 -20.57 9.97
N SER A 415 25.56 -19.95 9.67
CA SER A 415 24.54 -20.54 8.78
C SER A 415 25.06 -20.77 7.37
N THR A 416 25.90 -19.86 6.87
CA THR A 416 26.59 -20.02 5.60
C THR A 416 27.55 -21.20 5.65
N ALA A 417 28.34 -21.35 6.71
CA ALA A 417 29.24 -22.50 6.88
C ALA A 417 28.47 -23.83 6.93
N ILE A 418 27.34 -23.90 7.65
CA ILE A 418 26.47 -25.10 7.68
C ILE A 418 25.93 -25.40 6.28
N ARG A 419 25.37 -24.40 5.60
CA ARG A 419 24.84 -24.57 4.24
C ARG A 419 25.93 -25.03 3.27
N LEU A 420 27.14 -24.45 3.34
CA LEU A 420 28.22 -24.78 2.40
C LEU A 420 28.82 -26.17 2.64
N GLY A 421 28.90 -26.62 3.89
CA GLY A 421 29.56 -27.86 4.28
C GLY A 421 28.65 -29.07 4.48
N SER A 422 27.32 -28.89 4.61
CA SER A 422 26.37 -29.99 4.81
C SER A 422 25.80 -30.52 3.48
N ALA A 423 25.53 -31.82 3.42
CA ALA A 423 24.86 -32.43 2.26
C ALA A 423 23.34 -32.15 2.25
N PRO A 424 22.65 -32.24 1.10
CA PRO A 424 21.18 -32.17 1.05
C PRO A 424 20.53 -33.19 2.00
N PRO A 425 19.45 -32.83 2.72
CA PRO A 425 18.64 -31.62 2.56
C PRO A 425 19.13 -30.37 3.32
N GLU A 426 20.17 -30.49 4.15
CA GLU A 426 20.57 -29.42 5.08
C GLU A 426 21.55 -28.39 4.48
N GLY A 427 22.17 -28.72 3.34
CA GLY A 427 23.09 -27.80 2.66
C GLY A 427 23.34 -28.15 1.19
N ASP A 428 24.33 -27.44 0.64
CA ASP A 428 24.69 -27.42 -0.77
C ASP A 428 25.88 -28.33 -1.08
N ALA A 429 26.55 -28.91 -0.08
CA ALA A 429 27.74 -29.74 -0.27
C ALA A 429 27.37 -31.05 -0.98
N THR A 430 28.24 -31.56 -1.84
CA THR A 430 28.05 -32.95 -2.31
C THR A 430 28.34 -33.92 -1.16
N ALA A 431 27.81 -35.15 -1.23
CA ALA A 431 28.09 -36.16 -0.19
C ALA A 431 29.60 -36.37 0.04
N HIS A 432 30.40 -36.30 -1.03
CA HIS A 432 31.85 -36.45 -0.94
C HIS A 432 32.56 -35.24 -0.30
N GLU A 433 32.05 -34.02 -0.54
CA GLU A 433 32.56 -32.81 0.12
C GLU A 433 32.22 -32.80 1.62
N ALA A 434 30.99 -33.18 1.97
CA ALA A 434 30.51 -33.24 3.36
C ALA A 434 31.16 -34.36 4.19
N ASP A 435 31.62 -35.43 3.53
CA ASP A 435 32.29 -36.56 4.20
C ASP A 435 33.72 -36.27 4.64
N ARG A 436 34.31 -35.15 4.19
CA ARG A 436 35.66 -34.76 4.55
C ARG A 436 35.77 -34.33 6.01
N THR A 437 36.79 -34.83 6.70
CA THR A 437 36.99 -34.62 8.15
C THR A 437 37.05 -33.15 8.53
N GLU A 438 37.80 -32.33 7.78
CA GLU A 438 37.99 -30.91 8.08
C GLU A 438 36.69 -30.12 7.88
N VAL A 439 35.89 -30.48 6.86
CA VAL A 439 34.56 -29.89 6.61
C VAL A 439 33.60 -30.26 7.74
N ARG A 440 33.57 -31.54 8.16
CA ARG A 440 32.73 -31.97 9.30
C ARG A 440 33.07 -31.23 10.60
N LEU A 441 34.34 -30.96 10.86
CA LEU A 441 34.76 -30.16 12.01
C LEU A 441 34.16 -28.75 11.96
N LEU A 442 34.28 -28.06 10.82
CA LEU A 442 33.77 -26.70 10.64
C LEU A 442 32.23 -26.66 10.71
N VAL A 443 31.54 -27.64 10.12
CA VAL A 443 30.08 -27.77 10.23
C VAL A 443 29.66 -28.02 11.69
N ALA A 444 30.38 -28.86 12.44
CA ALA A 444 30.08 -29.09 13.85
C ALA A 444 30.29 -27.83 14.70
N GLN A 445 31.37 -27.06 14.46
CA GLN A 445 31.61 -25.77 15.11
C GLN A 445 30.49 -24.77 14.81
N ALA A 446 30.10 -24.63 13.54
CA ALA A 446 29.04 -23.73 13.14
C ALA A 446 27.67 -24.16 13.70
N ALA A 447 27.38 -25.47 13.74
CA ALA A 447 26.15 -26.01 14.30
C ALA A 447 26.02 -25.77 15.82
N VAL A 448 27.12 -25.87 16.56
CA VAL A 448 27.17 -25.46 17.98
C VAL A 448 26.93 -23.95 18.07
N ALA A 449 27.70 -23.12 17.37
CA ALA A 449 27.55 -21.66 17.44
C ALA A 449 26.14 -21.15 17.06
N GLU A 450 25.46 -21.79 16.11
CA GLU A 450 24.11 -21.44 15.67
C GLU A 450 23.00 -22.05 16.55
N GLY A 451 23.34 -22.87 17.56
CA GLY A 451 22.36 -23.50 18.45
C GLY A 451 21.54 -24.61 17.77
N ARG A 452 22.17 -25.40 16.87
CA ARG A 452 21.58 -26.57 16.21
C ARG A 452 22.12 -27.88 16.80
N PRO A 453 21.72 -28.26 18.03
CA PRO A 453 22.30 -29.40 18.73
C PRO A 453 22.02 -30.75 18.06
N ALA A 454 20.94 -30.87 17.27
CA ALA A 454 20.64 -32.09 16.53
C ALA A 454 21.71 -32.38 15.46
N LEU A 455 22.08 -31.36 14.68
CA LEU A 455 23.11 -31.47 13.65
C LEU A 455 24.50 -31.71 14.26
N ALA A 456 24.85 -31.00 15.34
CA ALA A 456 26.11 -31.24 16.04
C ALA A 456 26.21 -32.69 16.57
N ARG A 457 25.11 -33.24 17.12
CA ARG A 457 25.05 -34.64 17.61
C ARG A 457 25.24 -35.68 16.52
N SER A 458 24.79 -35.43 15.29
CA SER A 458 25.03 -36.35 14.17
C SER A 458 26.46 -36.24 13.61
N THR A 459 27.04 -35.04 13.61
CA THR A 459 28.33 -34.79 12.94
C THR A 459 29.53 -35.16 13.80
N ILE A 460 29.53 -34.84 15.11
CA ILE A 460 30.68 -35.06 16.01
C ILE A 460 31.11 -36.54 16.12
N PRO A 461 30.21 -37.54 16.26
CA PRO A 461 30.60 -38.94 16.34
C PRO A 461 31.25 -39.48 15.06
N ALA A 462 30.97 -38.86 13.91
CA ALA A 462 31.51 -39.25 12.62
C ALA A 462 32.93 -38.71 12.37
N MET A 463 33.51 -37.97 13.34
CA MET A 463 34.86 -37.39 13.26
C MET A 463 35.90 -38.28 13.97
N PRO A 464 37.15 -38.34 13.47
CA PRO A 464 38.26 -38.98 14.17
C PRO A 464 38.52 -38.33 15.54
N ALA A 465 39.00 -39.14 16.50
CA ALA A 465 39.40 -38.65 17.82
C ALA A 465 40.56 -37.65 17.68
N SER A 466 40.32 -36.41 18.14
CA SER A 466 41.26 -35.29 18.05
C SER A 466 40.89 -34.22 19.08
N PHE A 467 41.86 -33.38 19.44
CA PHE A 467 41.65 -32.23 20.33
C PHE A 467 40.47 -31.35 19.86
N ALA A 468 40.40 -31.06 18.55
CA ALA A 468 39.34 -30.24 17.99
C ALA A 468 37.94 -30.88 18.13
N ARG A 469 37.82 -32.21 17.98
CA ARG A 469 36.56 -32.92 18.22
C ARG A 469 36.13 -32.81 19.68
N ASP A 470 37.07 -32.99 20.60
CA ASP A 470 36.76 -33.00 22.03
C ASP A 470 36.37 -31.60 22.55
N VAL A 471 36.97 -30.52 22.01
CA VAL A 471 36.55 -29.13 22.28
C VAL A 471 35.12 -28.89 21.82
N VAL A 472 34.80 -29.22 20.56
CA VAL A 472 33.44 -28.99 20.01
C VAL A 472 32.38 -29.83 20.74
N HIS A 473 32.76 -31.03 21.20
CA HIS A 473 31.90 -31.85 22.05
C HIS A 473 31.66 -31.20 23.42
N ALA A 474 32.68 -30.61 24.05
CA ALA A 474 32.53 -29.92 25.33
C ALA A 474 31.61 -28.69 25.19
N ASP A 475 31.79 -27.90 24.13
CA ASP A 475 30.96 -26.72 23.86
C ASP A 475 29.49 -27.10 23.59
N LEU A 476 29.24 -28.20 22.87
CA LEU A 476 27.88 -28.73 22.67
C LEU A 476 27.19 -29.11 23.98
N LEU A 477 27.91 -29.78 24.90
CA LEU A 477 27.38 -30.13 26.21
C LEU A 477 27.06 -28.89 27.04
N HIS A 478 27.92 -27.87 26.97
CA HIS A 478 27.72 -26.62 27.69
C HIS A 478 26.44 -25.91 27.23
N GLN A 479 26.24 -25.77 25.91
CA GLN A 479 25.02 -25.18 25.36
C GLN A 479 23.75 -25.96 25.68
N GLN A 480 23.84 -27.28 25.87
CA GLN A 480 22.70 -28.11 26.25
C GLN A 480 22.38 -28.05 27.76
N GLY A 481 23.14 -27.29 28.55
CA GLY A 481 22.98 -27.21 29.99
C GLY A 481 23.28 -28.55 30.68
N ALA A 482 24.26 -29.30 30.16
CA ALA A 482 24.63 -30.59 30.74
C ALA A 482 25.09 -30.44 32.21
N PRO A 483 24.90 -31.49 33.05
CA PRO A 483 25.36 -31.46 34.43
C PRO A 483 26.85 -31.16 34.54
N MET A 484 27.25 -30.40 35.56
CA MET A 484 28.65 -29.99 35.77
C MET A 484 29.64 -31.18 35.80
N THR A 485 29.19 -32.35 36.26
CA THR A 485 30.00 -33.59 36.24
C THR A 485 30.31 -34.08 34.83
N GLU A 486 29.38 -33.93 33.89
CA GLU A 486 29.58 -34.31 32.48
C GLU A 486 30.47 -33.30 31.76
N LEU A 487 30.29 -32.00 32.06
CA LEU A 487 31.16 -30.93 31.56
C LEU A 487 32.60 -31.09 32.04
N GLN A 488 32.80 -31.40 33.32
CA GLN A 488 34.12 -31.69 33.87
C GLN A 488 34.79 -32.86 33.14
N ALA A 489 34.06 -33.96 32.91
CA ALA A 489 34.59 -35.12 32.20
C ALA A 489 34.91 -34.83 30.72
N ALA A 490 34.16 -33.92 30.08
CA ALA A 490 34.44 -33.51 28.71
C ALA A 490 35.69 -32.63 28.62
N TYR A 491 35.84 -31.63 29.50
CA TYR A 491 37.04 -30.78 29.54
C TYR A 491 38.29 -31.53 30.03
N ASP A 492 38.15 -32.57 30.85
CA ASP A 492 39.26 -33.46 31.20
C ASP A 492 39.82 -34.18 29.94
N ARG A 493 38.96 -34.60 29.00
CA ARG A 493 39.40 -35.16 27.70
C ARG A 493 40.06 -34.11 26.80
N VAL A 494 39.56 -32.87 26.80
CA VAL A 494 40.19 -31.75 26.09
C VAL A 494 41.60 -31.51 26.62
N TRP A 495 41.79 -31.55 27.94
CA TRP A 495 43.10 -31.45 28.56
C TRP A 495 44.04 -32.59 28.15
N GLU A 496 43.56 -33.84 28.19
CA GLU A 496 44.36 -35.03 27.84
C GLU A 496 44.78 -35.07 26.37
N SER A 497 44.00 -34.45 25.47
CA SER A 497 44.29 -34.36 24.04
C SER A 497 45.13 -33.15 23.63
N ALA A 498 45.34 -32.18 24.55
CA ALA A 498 46.15 -31.00 24.30
C ALA A 498 47.65 -31.35 24.23
N SER A 499 48.30 -30.94 23.15
CA SER A 499 49.70 -31.24 22.84
C SER A 499 50.56 -30.01 22.53
N SER A 500 49.93 -28.86 22.24
CA SER A 500 50.63 -27.60 21.96
C SER A 500 50.27 -26.48 22.96
N PRO A 501 51.13 -25.45 23.13
CA PRO A 501 50.86 -24.30 23.98
C PRO A 501 49.57 -23.54 23.63
N ASP A 502 49.20 -23.49 22.35
CA ASP A 502 47.99 -22.83 21.87
C ASP A 502 46.73 -23.63 22.26
N GLN A 503 46.81 -24.97 22.21
CA GLN A 503 45.74 -25.86 22.65
C GLN A 503 45.49 -25.74 24.17
N LEU A 504 46.56 -25.59 24.96
CA LEU A 504 46.45 -25.34 26.41
C LEU A 504 45.80 -23.99 26.71
N THR A 505 46.12 -22.96 25.93
CA THR A 505 45.49 -21.62 26.04
C THR A 505 44.00 -21.70 25.75
N LEU A 506 43.62 -22.38 24.65
CA LEU A 506 42.21 -22.58 24.28
C LEU A 506 41.45 -23.36 25.34
N TYR A 507 42.07 -24.40 25.91
CA TYR A 507 41.51 -25.15 27.04
C TYR A 507 41.20 -24.22 28.23
N TRP A 508 42.17 -23.43 28.71
CA TRP A 508 41.96 -22.60 29.91
C TRP A 508 40.86 -21.56 29.71
N VAL A 509 40.81 -20.91 28.56
CA VAL A 509 39.78 -19.90 28.26
C VAL A 509 38.40 -20.55 28.23
N ASN A 510 38.21 -21.63 27.45
CA ASN A 510 36.90 -22.26 27.31
C ASN A 510 36.44 -22.93 28.62
N ALA A 511 37.34 -23.62 29.32
CA ALA A 511 37.03 -24.26 30.59
C ALA A 511 36.66 -23.24 31.68
N ALA A 512 37.26 -22.05 31.66
CA ALA A 512 36.93 -20.97 32.59
C ALA A 512 35.55 -20.37 32.33
N THR A 513 35.15 -20.21 31.06
CA THR A 513 33.81 -19.75 30.66
C THR A 513 32.72 -20.68 31.21
N VAL A 514 32.96 -21.99 31.18
CA VAL A 514 31.99 -22.99 31.66
C VAL A 514 31.98 -23.11 33.20
N GLY A 515 33.03 -22.65 33.88
CA GLY A 515 33.17 -22.74 35.33
C GLY A 515 33.60 -24.11 35.85
N VAL A 516 34.23 -24.95 35.01
CA VAL A 516 34.78 -26.25 35.45
C VAL A 516 36.07 -26.05 36.27
N GLN A 517 36.47 -27.07 37.03
CA GLN A 517 37.76 -27.05 37.73
C GLN A 517 38.90 -27.15 36.72
N LEU A 518 39.67 -26.07 36.62
CA LEU A 518 40.80 -25.95 35.70
C LEU A 518 41.98 -26.84 36.14
N ARG A 519 42.55 -27.58 35.18
CA ARG A 519 43.84 -28.27 35.31
C ARG A 519 44.99 -27.33 34.91
N GLY A 520 46.22 -27.65 35.32
CA GLY A 520 47.41 -26.91 34.90
C GLY A 520 47.54 -25.49 35.47
N LEU A 521 46.88 -25.16 36.60
CA LEU A 521 46.92 -23.81 37.19
C LEU A 521 48.33 -23.29 37.48
N ALA A 522 49.27 -24.18 37.82
CA ALA A 522 50.67 -23.80 38.03
C ALA A 522 51.34 -23.35 36.72
N GLU A 523 51.01 -23.97 35.59
CA GLU A 523 51.51 -23.61 34.26
C GLU A 523 50.87 -22.29 33.79
N LEU A 524 49.57 -22.09 34.05
CA LEU A 524 48.87 -20.84 33.78
C LEU A 524 49.49 -19.66 34.55
N ALA A 525 49.81 -19.84 35.83
CA ALA A 525 50.38 -18.79 36.69
C ALA A 525 51.79 -18.34 36.26
N LEU A 526 52.53 -19.19 35.52
CA LEU A 526 53.87 -18.88 35.01
C LEU A 526 53.84 -18.08 33.70
N ARG A 527 52.66 -17.91 33.08
CA ARG A 527 52.54 -17.14 31.85
C ARG A 527 52.64 -15.64 32.11
N THR A 528 53.26 -14.93 31.16
CA THR A 528 53.46 -13.47 31.22
C THR A 528 52.55 -12.70 30.28
N ASP A 529 51.70 -13.39 29.52
CA ASP A 529 50.67 -12.78 28.66
C ASP A 529 49.36 -12.56 29.43
N ASP A 530 48.33 -12.03 28.76
CA ASP A 530 47.04 -11.69 29.41
C ASP A 530 46.13 -12.91 29.65
N THR A 531 46.54 -14.12 29.27
CA THR A 531 45.75 -15.35 29.44
C THR A 531 45.27 -15.55 30.89
N PRO A 532 46.10 -15.38 31.95
CA PRO A 532 45.64 -15.51 33.33
C PRO A 532 44.55 -14.49 33.71
N LEU A 533 44.63 -13.28 33.14
CA LEU A 533 43.68 -12.22 33.41
C LEU A 533 42.33 -12.48 32.70
N LEU A 534 42.36 -13.00 31.47
CA LEU A 534 41.16 -13.42 30.74
C LEU A 534 40.45 -14.60 31.42
N VAL A 535 41.22 -15.58 31.91
CA VAL A 535 40.70 -16.73 32.65
C VAL A 535 40.03 -16.30 33.96
N GLU A 536 40.64 -15.38 34.70
CA GLU A 536 40.03 -14.87 35.95
C GLU A 536 38.76 -14.06 35.68
N ALA A 537 38.73 -13.25 34.62
CA ALA A 537 37.52 -12.55 34.21
C ALA A 537 36.39 -13.54 33.83
N GLN A 538 36.70 -14.60 33.09
CA GLN A 538 35.73 -15.63 32.71
C GLN A 538 35.18 -16.39 33.92
N LYS A 539 36.03 -16.72 34.90
CA LYS A 539 35.56 -17.33 36.16
C LYS A 539 34.58 -16.42 36.89
N LEU A 540 34.82 -15.11 36.92
CA LEU A 540 33.86 -14.16 37.52
C LEU A 540 32.55 -14.09 36.72
N VAL A 541 32.59 -14.19 35.40
CA VAL A 541 31.38 -14.26 34.57
C VAL A 541 30.60 -15.54 34.86
N ALA A 542 31.27 -16.70 34.96
CA ALA A 542 30.65 -17.98 35.29
C ALA A 542 30.08 -18.05 36.73
N GLU A 543 30.55 -17.20 37.63
CA GLU A 543 30.03 -17.03 39.00
C GLU A 543 28.91 -15.97 39.11
N ASP A 544 28.34 -15.51 37.99
CA ASP A 544 27.34 -14.42 37.90
C ASP A 544 27.83 -13.07 38.47
N LYS A 545 29.15 -12.87 38.59
CA LYS A 545 29.79 -11.62 39.09
C LYS A 545 30.21 -10.71 37.94
N HIS A 546 29.29 -10.46 37.00
CA HIS A 546 29.58 -9.75 35.75
C HIS A 546 30.20 -8.35 35.96
N THR A 547 29.74 -7.59 36.96
CA THR A 547 30.26 -6.25 37.27
C THR A 547 31.72 -6.25 37.72
N ALA A 548 32.18 -7.34 38.36
CA ALA A 548 33.56 -7.51 38.81
C ALA A 548 34.50 -7.95 37.66
N ALA A 549 33.97 -8.62 36.63
CA ALA A 549 34.73 -9.02 35.44
C ALA A 549 35.08 -7.83 34.52
N ILE A 550 34.17 -6.85 34.39
CA ILE A 550 34.34 -5.66 33.54
C ILE A 550 35.68 -4.93 33.73
N PRO A 551 36.11 -4.53 34.96
CA PRO A 551 37.38 -3.83 35.15
C PRO A 551 38.61 -4.68 34.81
N LEU A 552 38.54 -6.00 34.95
CA LEU A 552 39.62 -6.89 34.50
C LEU A 552 39.69 -6.87 32.97
N LEU A 553 38.57 -7.07 32.28
CA LEU A 553 38.53 -7.10 30.81
C LEU A 553 38.92 -5.77 30.17
N ARG A 554 38.64 -4.63 30.81
CA ARG A 554 39.12 -3.30 30.38
C ARG A 554 40.64 -3.13 30.56
N ARG A 555 41.26 -3.85 31.50
CA ARG A 555 42.71 -3.83 31.75
C ARG A 555 43.49 -4.75 30.80
N ALA A 556 42.87 -5.82 30.30
CA ALA A 556 43.47 -6.71 29.31
C ALA A 556 43.88 -5.93 28.04
N LYS A 557 44.94 -6.41 27.36
CA LYS A 557 45.24 -5.97 26.00
C LYS A 557 44.01 -6.19 25.15
N GLN A 558 43.57 -5.12 24.53
CA GLN A 558 42.33 -5.07 23.77
C GLN A 558 42.47 -5.84 22.45
N THR A 559 42.21 -7.13 22.55
CA THR A 559 42.11 -8.11 21.47
C THR A 559 40.64 -8.38 21.17
N GLN A 560 40.34 -8.93 19.98
CA GLN A 560 38.99 -9.33 19.60
C GLN A 560 38.32 -10.24 20.64
N LEU A 561 39.08 -11.19 21.21
CA LEU A 561 38.61 -12.03 22.32
C LEU A 561 38.21 -11.18 23.52
N SER A 562 39.11 -10.35 24.05
CA SER A 562 38.81 -9.53 25.24
C SER A 562 37.63 -8.56 25.04
N SER A 563 37.45 -8.01 23.83
CA SER A 563 36.33 -7.13 23.49
C SER A 563 35.00 -7.89 23.50
N ASN A 564 34.96 -9.10 22.92
CA ASN A 564 33.76 -9.94 22.97
C ASN A 564 33.38 -10.32 24.40
N LEU A 565 34.38 -10.68 25.22
CA LEU A 565 34.13 -11.01 26.64
C LEU A 565 33.60 -9.80 27.42
N LEU A 566 34.09 -8.60 27.10
CA LEU A 566 33.61 -7.38 27.74
C LEU A 566 32.16 -7.06 27.34
N VAL A 567 31.81 -7.26 26.07
CA VAL A 567 30.45 -7.09 25.56
C VAL A 567 29.50 -8.07 26.26
N GLU A 568 29.87 -9.35 26.36
CA GLU A 568 29.10 -10.37 27.08
C GLU A 568 28.89 -10.01 28.56
N ALA A 569 29.95 -9.58 29.25
CA ALA A 569 29.85 -9.13 30.64
C ALA A 569 28.94 -7.89 30.81
N LEU A 570 28.89 -6.98 29.84
CA LEU A 570 28.02 -5.80 29.85
C LEU A 570 26.56 -6.16 29.60
N ILE A 571 26.29 -7.07 28.65
CA ILE A 571 24.94 -7.59 28.38
C ILE A 571 24.38 -8.28 29.62
N ASN A 572 25.17 -9.18 30.24
CA ASN A 572 24.77 -9.90 31.45
C ASN A 572 24.61 -8.98 32.67
N ALA A 573 25.25 -7.81 32.66
CA ALA A 573 25.04 -6.75 33.67
C ALA A 573 23.82 -5.84 33.38
N GLY A 574 23.14 -6.01 32.24
CA GLY A 574 21.99 -5.21 31.81
C GLY A 574 22.34 -3.85 31.18
N ASP A 575 23.62 -3.55 30.93
CA ASP A 575 24.07 -2.29 30.34
C ASP A 575 24.23 -2.40 28.82
N ILE A 576 23.08 -2.51 28.12
CA ILE A 576 23.01 -2.75 26.67
C ILE A 576 23.64 -1.61 25.86
N ARG A 577 23.48 -0.36 26.32
CA ARG A 577 24.06 0.81 25.65
C ARG A 577 25.58 0.80 25.71
N SER A 578 26.17 0.52 26.88
CA SER A 578 27.62 0.39 26.98
C SER A 578 28.14 -0.80 26.17
N ALA A 579 27.40 -1.90 26.09
CA ALA A 579 27.77 -3.05 25.25
C ALA A 579 27.81 -2.67 23.76
N ALA A 580 26.79 -1.94 23.26
CA ALA A 580 26.78 -1.41 21.90
C ALA A 580 27.94 -0.43 21.64
N GLU A 581 28.26 0.44 22.59
CA GLU A 581 29.40 1.37 22.48
C GLU A 581 30.75 0.63 22.45
N GLN A 582 30.92 -0.44 23.24
CA GLN A 582 32.14 -1.25 23.15
C GLN A 582 32.28 -1.95 21.79
N LEU A 583 31.18 -2.38 21.19
CA LEU A 583 31.19 -2.91 19.82
C LEU A 583 31.57 -1.83 18.80
N ARG A 584 31.11 -0.58 18.95
CA ARG A 584 31.55 0.54 18.09
C ARG A 584 33.05 0.83 18.24
N LEU A 585 33.56 0.88 19.47
CA LEU A 585 34.99 1.05 19.74
C LEU A 585 35.82 -0.11 19.17
N ALA A 586 35.28 -1.33 19.19
CA ALA A 586 35.90 -2.49 18.55
C ALA A 586 35.89 -2.35 17.02
N ALA A 587 34.79 -1.86 16.43
CA ALA A 587 34.70 -1.61 15.00
C ALA A 587 35.78 -0.63 14.53
N ASP A 588 35.96 0.49 15.23
CA ASP A 588 36.98 1.50 14.90
C ASP A 588 38.41 0.97 15.12
N ARG A 589 38.64 0.20 16.19
CA ARG A 589 39.96 -0.33 16.52
C ARG A 589 40.44 -1.41 15.55
N PHE A 590 39.52 -2.29 15.15
CA PHE A 590 39.83 -3.43 14.30
C PHE A 590 39.49 -3.20 12.82
N ASP A 591 38.93 -2.02 12.50
CA ASP A 591 38.47 -1.65 11.16
C ASP A 591 37.51 -2.70 10.57
N ASP A 592 36.57 -3.14 11.41
CA ASP A 592 35.63 -4.22 11.13
C ASP A 592 34.19 -3.79 11.40
N HIS A 593 33.47 -3.46 10.31
CA HIS A 593 32.09 -3.02 10.35
C HIS A 593 31.12 -4.08 10.87
N THR A 594 31.51 -5.36 10.96
CA THR A 594 30.63 -6.41 11.52
C THR A 594 30.32 -6.16 13.00
N PHE A 595 31.22 -5.53 13.75
CA PHE A 595 30.92 -5.11 15.13
C PHE A 595 29.86 -4.01 15.19
N ASN A 596 29.86 -3.07 14.24
CA ASN A 596 28.81 -2.06 14.13
C ASN A 596 27.45 -2.70 13.81
N LEU A 597 27.41 -3.73 12.95
CA LEU A 597 26.18 -4.49 12.68
C LEU A 597 25.72 -5.27 13.91
N GLN A 598 26.63 -5.85 14.68
CA GLN A 598 26.31 -6.51 15.95
C GLN A 598 25.75 -5.52 16.98
N ALA A 599 26.28 -4.29 17.03
CA ALA A 599 25.76 -3.24 17.91
C ALA A 599 24.32 -2.86 17.56
N VAL A 600 24.00 -2.71 16.26
CA VAL A 600 22.62 -2.47 15.80
C VAL A 600 21.71 -3.65 16.17
N ARG A 601 22.14 -4.89 15.89
CA ARG A 601 21.37 -6.10 16.24
C ARG A 601 21.10 -6.20 17.74
N LEU A 602 22.10 -5.87 18.56
CA LEU A 602 21.98 -5.86 20.01
C LEU A 602 20.89 -4.87 20.45
N LEU A 603 20.90 -3.64 19.93
CA LEU A 603 19.89 -2.63 20.27
C LEU A 603 18.48 -3.05 19.83
N VAL A 604 18.33 -3.65 18.64
CA VAL A 604 17.05 -4.15 18.14
C VAL A 604 16.50 -5.29 19.02
N ASN A 605 17.36 -6.26 19.37
CA ASN A 605 16.95 -7.42 20.18
C ASN A 605 16.49 -7.04 21.60
N HIS A 606 16.91 -5.87 22.09
CA HIS A 606 16.51 -5.31 23.38
C HIS A 606 15.53 -4.12 23.24
N GLU A 607 14.82 -4.02 22.12
CA GLU A 607 13.74 -3.04 21.85
C GLU A 607 14.16 -1.55 21.92
N HIS A 608 15.45 -1.26 21.83
CA HIS A 608 15.98 0.11 21.76
C HIS A 608 15.94 0.65 20.31
N PHE A 609 14.76 0.69 19.69
CA PHE A 609 14.58 0.99 18.26
C PHE A 609 15.09 2.38 17.82
N SER A 610 14.97 3.41 18.67
CA SER A 610 15.48 4.75 18.35
C SER A 610 17.01 4.76 18.25
N ASP A 611 17.69 4.26 19.29
CA ASP A 611 19.15 4.17 19.33
C ASP A 611 19.67 3.28 18.19
N ALA A 612 18.95 2.19 17.88
CA ALA A 612 19.28 1.30 16.77
C ALA A 612 19.17 1.99 15.41
N ALA A 613 18.14 2.81 15.18
CA ALA A 613 17.91 3.50 13.92
C ALA A 613 18.93 4.62 13.67
N ASP A 614 19.32 5.34 14.72
CA ASP A 614 20.37 6.36 14.67
C ASP A 614 21.71 5.72 14.32
N LEU A 615 22.10 4.67 15.07
CA LEU A 615 23.32 3.93 14.80
C LEU A 615 23.30 3.30 13.40
N ALA A 616 22.18 2.71 12.98
CA ALA A 616 22.06 2.14 11.64
C ALA A 616 22.25 3.19 10.54
N GLY A 617 21.81 4.43 10.77
CA GLY A 617 22.02 5.56 9.86
C GLY A 617 23.50 5.97 9.75
N GLU A 618 24.21 6.01 10.88
CA GLU A 618 25.66 6.27 10.91
C GLU A 618 26.43 5.17 10.17
N VAL A 619 26.17 3.92 10.55
CA VAL A 619 26.87 2.72 10.06
C VAL A 619 26.67 2.52 8.55
N LEU A 620 25.52 2.92 8.00
CA LEU A 620 25.21 2.81 6.57
C LEU A 620 26.26 3.50 5.67
N HIS A 621 26.94 4.53 6.17
CA HIS A 621 27.98 5.23 5.40
C HIS A 621 29.31 4.47 5.36
N GLY A 622 29.58 3.66 6.39
CA GLY A 622 30.82 2.87 6.51
C GLY A 622 30.73 1.47 5.89
N VAL A 623 29.53 0.93 5.68
CA VAL A 623 29.35 -0.40 5.08
C VAL A 623 29.54 -0.32 3.55
N PRO A 624 30.42 -1.14 2.95
CA PRO A 624 30.66 -1.15 1.50
C PRO A 624 29.38 -1.35 0.69
N ALA A 625 29.28 -0.70 -0.47
CA ALA A 625 28.14 -0.85 -1.39
C ALA A 625 27.94 -2.29 -1.90
N SER A 626 28.99 -3.11 -1.86
CA SER A 626 28.94 -4.53 -2.20
C SER A 626 28.21 -5.39 -1.17
N SER A 627 28.12 -4.98 0.11
CA SER A 627 27.42 -5.75 1.15
C SER A 627 25.92 -5.44 1.17
N THR A 628 25.23 -5.95 0.14
CA THR A 628 23.80 -5.66 -0.08
C THR A 628 22.90 -6.14 1.07
N ASP A 629 23.17 -7.31 1.66
CA ASP A 629 22.36 -7.86 2.77
C ASP A 629 22.49 -7.04 4.06
N ASP A 630 23.71 -6.62 4.41
CA ASP A 630 23.95 -5.80 5.61
C ASP A 630 23.33 -4.42 5.47
N ARG A 631 23.48 -3.80 4.30
CA ARG A 631 22.82 -2.53 3.99
C ARG A 631 21.31 -2.66 4.03
N ALA A 632 20.76 -3.77 3.51
CA ALA A 632 19.33 -4.04 3.54
C ALA A 632 18.81 -4.17 4.98
N TYR A 633 19.54 -4.87 5.84
CA TYR A 633 19.23 -4.99 7.27
C TYR A 633 19.21 -3.61 7.95
N LEU A 634 20.23 -2.78 7.74
CA LEU A 634 20.30 -1.44 8.33
C LEU A 634 19.15 -0.53 7.86
N HIS A 635 18.77 -0.58 6.57
CA HIS A 635 17.59 0.14 6.09
C HIS A 635 16.29 -0.40 6.70
N ALA A 636 16.16 -1.73 6.83
CA ALA A 636 14.99 -2.35 7.45
C ALA A 636 14.80 -1.88 8.90
N VAL A 637 15.87 -1.85 9.70
CA VAL A 637 15.82 -1.35 11.09
C VAL A 637 15.31 0.10 11.16
N ARG A 638 15.77 0.97 10.25
CA ARG A 638 15.34 2.37 10.21
C ARG A 638 13.88 2.53 9.78
N VAL A 639 13.41 1.69 8.86
CA VAL A 639 12.01 1.64 8.42
C VAL A 639 11.12 1.12 9.54
N GLU A 640 11.55 0.07 10.24
CA GLU A 640 10.83 -0.53 11.36
C GLU A 640 10.72 0.43 12.54
N ALA A 641 11.80 1.12 12.91
CA ALA A 641 11.77 2.15 13.95
C ALA A 641 10.79 3.29 13.63
N ALA A 642 10.77 3.76 12.36
CA ALA A 642 9.80 4.76 11.93
C ALA A 642 8.35 4.23 11.96
N GLY A 643 8.14 2.95 11.66
CA GLY A 643 6.85 2.27 11.78
C GLY A 643 6.37 2.14 13.21
N VAL A 644 7.25 1.75 14.15
CA VAL A 644 6.96 1.67 15.59
C VAL A 644 6.62 3.06 16.15
N ALA A 645 7.33 4.09 15.71
CA ALA A 645 7.04 5.49 16.06
C ALA A 645 5.78 6.06 15.38
N ARG A 646 5.15 5.30 14.46
CA ARG A 646 4.04 5.75 13.61
C ARG A 646 4.34 7.01 12.78
N SER A 647 5.62 7.27 12.49
CA SER A 647 6.07 8.37 11.64
C SER A 647 6.03 7.95 10.17
N TRP A 648 4.82 7.81 9.61
CA TRP A 648 4.60 7.22 8.29
C TRP A 648 5.32 7.97 7.16
N ARG A 649 5.42 9.29 7.23
CA ARG A 649 6.11 10.09 6.20
C ARG A 649 7.63 9.94 6.27
N GLU A 650 8.16 9.78 7.47
CA GLU A 650 9.56 9.38 7.66
C GLU A 650 9.79 7.97 7.11
N MET A 651 8.89 7.03 7.42
CA MET A 651 8.95 5.66 6.90
C MET A 651 8.97 5.64 5.36
N VAL A 652 8.14 6.45 4.68
CA VAL A 652 8.20 6.62 3.20
C VAL A 652 9.58 7.11 2.76
N THR A 653 10.15 8.08 3.46
CA THR A 653 11.48 8.64 3.14
C THR A 653 12.57 7.57 3.30
N ARG A 654 12.54 6.80 4.39
CA ARG A 654 13.48 5.70 4.65
C ARG A 654 13.33 4.57 3.62
N CYS A 655 12.10 4.17 3.28
CA CYS A 655 11.85 3.17 2.23
C CYS A 655 12.35 3.62 0.84
N ARG A 656 12.16 4.90 0.49
CA ARG A 656 12.70 5.45 -0.77
C ARG A 656 14.22 5.46 -0.76
N ALA A 657 14.85 5.85 0.34
CA ALA A 657 16.30 5.77 0.48
C ALA A 657 16.82 4.33 0.32
N TRP A 658 16.13 3.35 0.90
CA TRP A 658 16.43 1.92 0.71
C TRP A 658 16.34 1.50 -0.76
N ILE A 659 15.28 1.92 -1.46
CA ILE A 659 15.11 1.61 -2.90
C ILE A 659 16.17 2.31 -3.76
N THR A 660 16.54 3.55 -3.44
CA THR A 660 17.59 4.28 -4.17
C THR A 660 18.96 3.63 -4.00
N ASP A 661 19.25 3.10 -2.81
CA ASP A 661 20.53 2.49 -2.49
C ASP A 661 20.69 1.07 -3.08
N LEU A 662 19.70 0.20 -2.89
CA LEU A 662 19.79 -1.23 -3.23
C LEU A 662 18.88 -1.68 -4.38
N GLY A 663 18.10 -0.76 -4.97
CA GLY A 663 17.12 -1.06 -5.99
C GLY A 663 15.78 -1.56 -5.44
N ARG A 664 14.86 -1.89 -6.36
CA ARG A 664 13.49 -2.33 -6.03
C ARG A 664 13.50 -3.81 -5.63
N THR A 665 13.10 -4.11 -4.40
CA THR A 665 12.92 -5.50 -3.90
C THR A 665 11.46 -5.70 -3.46
N SER A 666 11.03 -6.95 -3.25
CA SER A 666 9.69 -7.22 -2.73
C SER A 666 9.48 -6.59 -1.35
N THR A 667 10.43 -6.80 -0.44
CA THR A 667 10.38 -6.34 0.95
C THR A 667 10.28 -4.81 1.06
N ASN A 668 11.18 -4.07 0.40
CA ASN A 668 11.18 -2.61 0.52
C ASN A 668 9.96 -1.94 -0.14
N ARG A 669 9.41 -2.55 -1.20
CA ARG A 669 8.16 -2.11 -1.84
C ARG A 669 6.94 -2.38 -0.97
N TRP A 670 6.87 -3.50 -0.26
CA TRP A 670 5.78 -3.78 0.69
C TRP A 670 5.77 -2.75 1.84
N HIS A 671 6.93 -2.45 2.43
CA HIS A 671 7.02 -1.40 3.45
C HIS A 671 6.64 -0.02 2.89
N LEU A 672 7.09 0.33 1.68
CA LEU A 672 6.71 1.58 1.04
C LEU A 672 5.21 1.67 0.78
N ALA A 673 4.58 0.59 0.28
CA ALA A 673 3.15 0.54 0.04
C ALA A 673 2.35 0.68 1.35
N SER A 674 2.79 0.00 2.42
CA SER A 674 2.17 0.13 3.74
C SER A 674 2.28 1.57 4.28
N ALA A 675 3.46 2.18 4.17
CA ALA A 675 3.69 3.55 4.62
C ALA A 675 2.85 4.56 3.82
N LEU A 676 2.80 4.43 2.48
CA LEU A 676 1.97 5.26 1.62
C LEU A 676 0.48 5.10 1.91
N ASN A 677 0.02 3.87 2.19
CA ASN A 677 -1.37 3.62 2.59
C ASN A 677 -1.71 4.34 3.90
N ASN A 678 -0.83 4.27 4.90
CA ASN A 678 -1.02 4.95 6.18
C ASN A 678 -0.94 6.48 6.06
N CYS A 679 -0.24 7.01 5.05
CA CYS A 679 -0.27 8.42 4.66
C CYS A 679 -1.54 8.82 3.86
N GLY A 680 -2.49 7.90 3.62
CA GLY A 680 -3.67 8.14 2.77
C GLY A 680 -3.38 8.17 1.26
N GLU A 681 -2.14 7.92 0.83
CA GLU A 681 -1.73 7.92 -0.59
C GLU A 681 -2.04 6.58 -1.28
N VAL A 682 -3.30 6.13 -1.19
CA VAL A 682 -3.78 4.79 -1.60
C VAL A 682 -3.44 4.44 -3.06
N ALA A 683 -3.62 5.37 -4.00
CA ALA A 683 -3.31 5.14 -5.41
C ALA A 683 -1.80 4.93 -5.64
N LYS A 684 -0.95 5.67 -4.92
CA LYS A 684 0.51 5.50 -5.00
C LYS A 684 0.95 4.21 -4.33
N ALA A 685 0.32 3.84 -3.22
CA ALA A 685 0.53 2.54 -2.57
C ALA A 685 0.21 1.38 -3.54
N TRP A 686 -0.93 1.46 -4.23
CA TRP A 686 -1.30 0.47 -5.25
C TRP A 686 -0.29 0.41 -6.40
N HIS A 687 0.12 1.56 -6.95
CA HIS A 687 1.11 1.62 -8.01
C HIS A 687 2.43 0.94 -7.61
N VAL A 688 2.88 1.14 -6.36
CA VAL A 688 4.06 0.46 -5.82
C VAL A 688 3.91 -1.06 -5.81
N LEU A 689 2.70 -1.62 -5.63
CA LEU A 689 2.46 -3.06 -5.67
C LEU A 689 2.27 -3.59 -7.11
N ALA A 690 1.58 -2.83 -7.96
CA ALA A 690 1.22 -3.22 -9.31
C ALA A 690 2.37 -3.08 -10.33
N ASP A 691 3.34 -2.19 -10.07
CA ASP A 691 4.49 -1.96 -10.94
C ASP A 691 5.26 -3.26 -11.25
N ALA A 692 5.69 -3.43 -12.50
CA ALA A 692 6.39 -4.64 -12.91
C ALA A 692 7.75 -4.80 -12.19
N PRO A 693 8.07 -5.98 -11.63
CA PRO A 693 7.20 -7.16 -11.49
C PRO A 693 6.16 -6.95 -10.37
N ALA A 694 4.90 -7.26 -10.66
CA ALA A 694 3.80 -7.12 -9.70
C ALA A 694 4.07 -7.98 -8.45
N LEU A 695 3.82 -7.41 -7.27
CA LEU A 695 4.04 -8.10 -6.01
C LEU A 695 2.88 -9.01 -5.65
N THR A 696 3.18 -10.24 -5.27
CA THR A 696 2.23 -11.19 -4.71
C THR A 696 2.37 -11.25 -3.19
N PRO A 697 1.25 -11.25 -2.43
CA PRO A 697 1.30 -11.31 -0.98
C PRO A 697 1.74 -12.71 -0.51
N THR A 698 2.75 -12.77 0.34
CA THR A 698 3.28 -14.01 0.95
C THR A 698 2.99 -14.11 2.44
N THR A 699 2.54 -13.03 3.08
CA THR A 699 2.13 -13.01 4.50
C THR A 699 0.69 -12.52 4.65
N VAL A 700 0.08 -12.81 5.80
CA VAL A 700 -1.30 -12.38 6.07
C VAL A 700 -1.44 -10.84 6.10
N ALA A 701 -0.45 -10.12 6.64
CA ALA A 701 -0.44 -8.66 6.64
C ALA A 701 -0.36 -8.08 5.22
N GLN A 702 0.46 -8.69 4.36
CA GLN A 702 0.51 -8.33 2.93
C GLN A 702 -0.80 -8.66 2.22
N ALA A 703 -1.44 -9.80 2.55
CA ALA A 703 -2.73 -10.17 1.98
C ALA A 703 -3.84 -9.18 2.38
N ARG A 704 -3.86 -8.72 3.64
CA ARG A 704 -4.79 -7.67 4.12
C ARG A 704 -4.59 -6.38 3.33
N LEU A 705 -3.35 -5.87 3.27
CA LEU A 705 -3.02 -4.64 2.54
C LEU A 705 -3.33 -4.77 1.04
N TRP A 706 -2.96 -5.88 0.42
CA TRP A 706 -3.24 -6.13 -1.00
C TRP A 706 -4.74 -6.16 -1.27
N THR A 707 -5.51 -6.91 -0.48
CA THR A 707 -6.97 -7.01 -0.60
C THR A 707 -7.62 -5.62 -0.51
N PHE A 708 -7.20 -4.83 0.48
CA PHE A 708 -7.68 -3.47 0.67
C PHE A 708 -7.39 -2.56 -0.53
N LEU A 709 -6.15 -2.59 -1.04
CA LEU A 709 -5.72 -1.74 -2.15
C LEU A 709 -6.30 -2.19 -3.49
N ALA A 710 -6.31 -3.51 -3.76
CA ALA A 710 -6.79 -4.08 -5.02
C ALA A 710 -8.30 -3.87 -5.19
N ALA A 711 -9.09 -4.11 -4.13
CA ALA A 711 -10.55 -3.87 -4.16
C ALA A 711 -10.88 -2.41 -4.49
N ARG A 712 -10.04 -1.44 -4.09
CA ARG A 712 -10.24 -0.01 -4.36
C ARG A 712 -9.76 0.46 -5.73
N ASN A 713 -8.69 -0.13 -6.27
CA ASN A 713 -8.01 0.41 -7.46
C ASN A 713 -8.30 -0.39 -8.74
N ILE A 714 -8.53 -1.70 -8.63
CA ILE A 714 -8.80 -2.59 -9.77
C ILE A 714 -9.89 -3.63 -9.44
N PRO A 715 -11.10 -3.19 -9.01
CA PRO A 715 -12.20 -4.12 -8.82
C PRO A 715 -12.50 -4.83 -10.14
N GLY A 716 -12.79 -6.13 -10.06
CA GLY A 716 -13.06 -6.97 -11.23
C GLY A 716 -13.07 -8.46 -10.90
N PRO A 717 -13.47 -9.33 -11.85
CA PRO A 717 -13.66 -10.76 -11.58
C PRO A 717 -12.38 -11.49 -11.16
N GLU A 718 -11.24 -11.14 -11.76
CA GLU A 718 -9.94 -11.72 -11.42
C GLU A 718 -9.50 -11.30 -10.01
N THR A 719 -9.63 -10.01 -9.67
CA THR A 719 -9.35 -9.49 -8.33
C THR A 719 -10.24 -10.15 -7.29
N ALA A 720 -11.54 -10.30 -7.56
CA ALA A 720 -12.46 -10.97 -6.64
C ALA A 720 -12.07 -12.43 -6.39
N ALA A 721 -11.71 -13.16 -7.45
CA ALA A 721 -11.24 -14.53 -7.34
C ALA A 721 -9.95 -14.62 -6.50
N GLU A 722 -9.03 -13.67 -6.67
CA GLU A 722 -7.78 -13.61 -5.92
C GLU A 722 -8.00 -13.27 -4.44
N ILE A 723 -8.89 -12.32 -4.11
CA ILE A 723 -9.28 -12.01 -2.72
C ILE A 723 -9.86 -13.26 -2.03
N LEU A 724 -10.72 -14.01 -2.73
CA LEU A 724 -11.28 -15.26 -2.21
C LEU A 724 -10.22 -16.35 -2.05
N ARG A 725 -9.23 -16.40 -2.95
CA ARG A 725 -8.08 -17.31 -2.82
C ARG A 725 -7.23 -16.97 -1.59
N LEU A 726 -7.00 -15.68 -1.33
CA LEU A 726 -6.23 -15.21 -0.17
C LEU A 726 -6.95 -15.47 1.15
N THR A 727 -8.26 -15.17 1.23
CA THR A 727 -9.07 -15.49 2.42
C THR A 727 -9.13 -16.99 2.69
N ALA A 728 -9.24 -17.82 1.65
CA ALA A 728 -9.17 -19.28 1.79
C ALA A 728 -7.79 -19.79 2.25
N ALA A 729 -6.70 -19.08 1.90
CA ALA A 729 -5.35 -19.42 2.34
C ALA A 729 -5.09 -19.07 3.82
N TYR A 730 -5.86 -18.12 4.39
CA TYR A 730 -5.75 -17.66 5.78
C TYR A 730 -7.13 -17.68 6.48
N PRO A 731 -7.75 -18.86 6.70
CA PRO A 731 -9.14 -18.96 7.16
C PRO A 731 -9.37 -18.48 8.59
N ASP A 732 -8.33 -18.49 9.43
CA ASP A 732 -8.41 -18.07 10.84
C ASP A 732 -8.31 -16.54 11.01
N ASP A 733 -8.01 -15.81 9.94
CA ASP A 733 -7.75 -14.37 9.99
C ASP A 733 -9.04 -13.55 9.81
N THR A 734 -9.66 -13.19 10.94
CA THR A 734 -10.93 -12.43 10.97
C THR A 734 -10.80 -11.02 10.39
N GLU A 735 -9.64 -10.39 10.49
CA GLU A 735 -9.40 -9.05 9.93
C GLU A 735 -9.28 -9.09 8.40
N LEU A 736 -8.61 -10.10 7.82
CA LEU A 736 -8.58 -10.31 6.38
C LEU A 736 -9.99 -10.59 5.84
N ALA A 737 -10.76 -11.44 6.52
CA ALA A 737 -12.17 -11.64 6.19
C ALA A 737 -12.97 -10.33 6.24
N SER A 738 -12.71 -9.47 7.24
CA SER A 738 -13.34 -8.15 7.35
C SER A 738 -12.99 -7.23 6.19
N VAL A 739 -11.70 -7.15 5.83
CA VAL A 739 -11.23 -6.34 4.71
C VAL A 739 -11.80 -6.85 3.39
N ALA A 740 -11.92 -8.17 3.20
CA ALA A 740 -12.50 -8.76 2.01
C ALA A 740 -14.01 -8.51 1.91
N ILE A 741 -14.78 -8.78 2.98
CA ILE A 741 -16.22 -8.51 3.04
C ILE A 741 -16.46 -7.02 2.83
N GLY A 742 -15.75 -6.16 3.56
CA GLY A 742 -15.81 -4.71 3.37
C GLY A 742 -15.47 -4.30 1.93
N GLY A 743 -14.42 -4.86 1.33
CA GLY A 743 -14.06 -4.61 -0.06
C GLY A 743 -15.18 -4.94 -1.04
N PHE A 744 -15.79 -6.12 -0.92
CA PHE A 744 -16.86 -6.55 -1.81
C PHE A 744 -18.11 -5.68 -1.72
N TYR A 745 -18.58 -5.39 -0.52
CA TYR A 745 -19.86 -4.68 -0.31
C TYR A 745 -19.72 -3.15 -0.34
N LEU A 746 -18.56 -2.59 0.03
CA LEU A 746 -18.38 -1.15 -0.01
C LEU A 746 -18.24 -0.64 -1.45
N GLN A 747 -17.58 -1.37 -2.37
CA GLN A 747 -17.41 -0.87 -3.76
C GLN A 747 -18.70 -0.82 -4.59
N GLY A 748 -19.78 -1.49 -4.15
CA GLY A 748 -21.01 -1.68 -4.94
C GLY A 748 -20.82 -2.74 -6.03
N ASP A 749 -21.90 -3.09 -6.74
CA ASP A 749 -21.89 -4.21 -7.70
C ASP A 749 -21.24 -3.86 -9.06
N GLU A 750 -21.39 -2.60 -9.50
CA GLU A 750 -20.96 -2.14 -10.83
C GLU A 750 -19.44 -2.28 -11.06
N PRO A 751 -18.53 -1.93 -10.12
CA PRO A 751 -17.09 -2.01 -10.36
C PRO A 751 -16.54 -3.43 -10.47
N TRP A 752 -17.25 -4.44 -9.93
CA TRP A 752 -16.79 -5.83 -9.99
C TRP A 752 -17.10 -6.52 -11.34
N GLY A 753 -17.99 -5.93 -12.14
CA GLY A 753 -18.44 -6.49 -13.41
C GLY A 753 -19.19 -7.82 -13.27
N ASP A 754 -19.21 -8.61 -14.34
CA ASP A 754 -19.89 -9.92 -14.36
C ASP A 754 -19.09 -10.97 -13.57
N LEU A 755 -19.45 -11.15 -12.31
CA LEU A 755 -18.83 -12.16 -11.44
C LEU A 755 -19.34 -13.57 -11.78
N PRO A 756 -18.44 -14.57 -11.92
CA PRO A 756 -18.85 -15.97 -12.11
C PRO A 756 -19.73 -16.47 -10.96
N PRO A 757 -20.74 -17.35 -11.22
CA PRO A 757 -21.61 -17.88 -10.17
C PRO A 757 -20.88 -18.59 -9.03
N ASP A 758 -19.71 -19.17 -9.32
CA ASP A 758 -18.86 -19.80 -8.30
C ASP A 758 -18.19 -18.77 -7.37
N THR A 759 -17.72 -17.64 -7.92
CA THR A 759 -17.18 -16.51 -7.16
C THR A 759 -18.24 -15.95 -6.21
N ILE A 760 -19.46 -15.72 -6.71
CA ILE A 760 -20.59 -15.24 -5.89
C ILE A 760 -20.89 -16.22 -4.74
N ARG A 761 -20.93 -17.53 -5.02
CA ARG A 761 -21.18 -18.54 -4.00
C ARG A 761 -20.09 -18.54 -2.92
N ARG A 762 -18.82 -18.39 -3.30
CA ARG A 762 -17.69 -18.29 -2.35
C ARG A 762 -17.75 -17.00 -1.53
N MET A 763 -18.13 -15.87 -2.12
CA MET A 763 -18.36 -14.62 -1.39
C MET A 763 -19.47 -14.76 -0.35
N GLN A 764 -20.60 -15.38 -0.73
CA GLN A 764 -21.71 -15.66 0.19
C GLN A 764 -21.30 -16.62 1.31
N ALA A 765 -20.49 -17.63 1.00
CA ALA A 765 -19.93 -18.54 2.01
C ALA A 765 -19.02 -17.80 2.99
N LEU A 766 -18.16 -16.89 2.51
CA LEU A 766 -17.28 -16.07 3.36
C LEU A 766 -18.08 -15.21 4.34
N VAL A 767 -19.12 -14.52 3.86
CA VAL A 767 -20.03 -13.74 4.74
C VAL A 767 -20.73 -14.65 5.75
N SER A 768 -21.25 -15.79 5.30
CA SER A 768 -21.96 -16.73 6.17
C SER A 768 -21.05 -17.29 7.27
N GLN A 769 -19.80 -17.60 6.95
CA GLN A 769 -18.80 -18.13 7.88
C GLN A 769 -18.37 -17.10 8.93
N HIS A 770 -18.24 -15.83 8.55
CA HIS A 770 -17.75 -14.76 9.41
C HIS A 770 -18.86 -13.77 9.82
N SER A 771 -20.10 -14.21 9.87
CA SER A 771 -21.21 -13.41 10.37
C SER A 771 -21.78 -13.96 11.66
N VAL A 772 -22.30 -13.06 12.50
CA VAL A 772 -23.04 -13.42 13.70
C VAL A 772 -24.46 -12.86 13.63
N GLU A 773 -25.36 -13.44 14.41
CA GLU A 773 -26.72 -12.94 14.51
C GLU A 773 -26.73 -11.58 15.20
N TYR A 774 -27.48 -10.62 14.65
CA TYR A 774 -27.64 -9.29 15.24
C TYR A 774 -28.16 -9.41 16.68
N GLY A 775 -27.55 -8.69 17.63
CA GLY A 775 -27.89 -8.77 19.06
C GLY A 775 -27.24 -9.93 19.85
N SER A 776 -26.44 -10.80 19.21
CA SER A 776 -25.74 -11.89 19.89
C SER A 776 -24.54 -11.46 20.76
N GLY A 777 -24.14 -10.17 20.69
CA GLY A 777 -22.98 -9.62 21.40
C GLY A 777 -21.62 -10.02 20.82
N GLY A 778 -21.59 -10.82 19.74
CA GLY A 778 -20.36 -11.18 19.04
C GLY A 778 -19.81 -10.03 18.20
N ASN A 779 -18.51 -9.75 18.34
CA ASN A 779 -17.82 -8.84 17.42
C ASN A 779 -17.47 -9.60 16.14
N ALA A 780 -18.16 -9.31 15.04
CA ALA A 780 -17.96 -9.98 13.76
C ALA A 780 -17.95 -8.99 12.60
N PRO A 781 -17.26 -9.33 11.49
CA PRO A 781 -17.20 -8.52 10.28
C PRO A 781 -18.57 -8.13 9.69
N ALA A 782 -19.56 -9.00 9.88
CA ALA A 782 -20.93 -8.79 9.41
C ALA A 782 -21.93 -9.28 10.45
N GLN A 783 -23.04 -8.56 10.60
CA GLN A 783 -24.17 -8.99 11.41
C GLN A 783 -25.36 -9.28 10.51
N VAL A 784 -26.02 -10.40 10.75
CA VAL A 784 -27.19 -10.82 9.98
C VAL A 784 -28.43 -10.56 10.81
N VAL A 785 -29.31 -9.71 10.28
CA VAL A 785 -30.68 -9.53 10.77
C VAL A 785 -31.59 -10.48 9.99
N ARG A 786 -32.40 -11.29 10.69
CA ARG A 786 -33.29 -12.28 10.08
C ARG A 786 -34.75 -11.90 10.26
N GLY A 787 -35.60 -12.26 9.29
CA GLY A 787 -37.05 -12.05 9.35
C GLY A 787 -37.61 -11.46 8.06
N THR A 788 -38.89 -11.11 8.09
CA THR A 788 -39.51 -10.25 7.08
C THR A 788 -38.99 -8.81 7.22
N PRO A 789 -39.08 -7.94 6.18
CA PRO A 789 -38.65 -6.55 6.29
C PRO A 789 -39.23 -5.79 7.50
N ALA A 790 -40.50 -6.05 7.84
CA ALA A 790 -41.14 -5.47 9.02
C ALA A 790 -40.50 -5.95 10.33
N GLU A 791 -40.22 -7.25 10.44
CA GLU A 791 -39.53 -7.82 11.61
C GLU A 791 -38.08 -7.32 11.72
N MET A 792 -37.39 -7.10 10.59
CA MET A 792 -36.04 -6.52 10.57
C MET A 792 -36.06 -5.06 11.04
N PHE A 793 -37.03 -4.26 10.60
CA PHE A 793 -37.16 -2.86 11.02
C PHE A 793 -37.47 -2.76 12.52
N GLU A 794 -38.36 -3.60 13.04
CA GLU A 794 -38.65 -3.64 14.48
C GLU A 794 -37.45 -4.10 15.31
N GLN A 795 -36.60 -5.00 14.79
CA GLN A 795 -35.35 -5.39 15.45
C GLN A 795 -34.34 -4.24 15.50
N LEU A 796 -34.25 -3.41 14.44
CA LEU A 796 -33.33 -2.28 14.35
C LEU A 796 -33.86 -0.99 15.01
N ARG A 797 -35.18 -0.90 15.22
CA ARG A 797 -35.88 0.29 15.75
C ARG A 797 -35.27 0.84 17.04
N PRO A 798 -34.95 0.03 18.07
CA PRO A 798 -34.39 0.56 19.31
C PRO A 798 -33.04 1.28 19.10
N GLU A 799 -32.15 0.69 18.30
CA GLU A 799 -30.83 1.27 18.01
C GLU A 799 -30.94 2.52 17.13
N LEU A 800 -31.77 2.46 16.08
CA LEU A 800 -31.99 3.59 15.17
C LEU A 800 -32.68 4.76 15.88
N HIS A 801 -33.66 4.49 16.76
CA HIS A 801 -34.31 5.50 17.59
C HIS A 801 -33.32 6.14 18.57
N ALA A 802 -32.57 5.34 19.32
CA ALA A 802 -31.59 5.85 20.28
C ALA A 802 -30.51 6.70 19.60
N ARG A 803 -30.06 6.28 18.41
CA ARG A 803 -29.10 7.03 17.59
C ARG A 803 -29.71 8.32 17.05
N ALA A 804 -30.93 8.29 16.52
CA ALA A 804 -31.61 9.47 16.00
C ALA A 804 -31.86 10.51 17.10
N ALA A 805 -32.30 10.09 18.29
CA ALA A 805 -32.47 10.97 19.45
C ALA A 805 -31.13 11.60 19.87
N ALA A 806 -30.07 10.81 20.01
CA ALA A 806 -28.76 11.31 20.38
C ALA A 806 -28.14 12.27 19.34
N ILE A 807 -28.40 12.05 18.06
CA ILE A 807 -27.98 12.96 16.98
C ILE A 807 -28.80 14.25 17.02
N ALA A 808 -30.12 14.16 17.23
CA ALA A 808 -31.00 15.33 17.30
C ALA A 808 -30.63 16.25 18.47
N ASP A 809 -30.42 15.69 19.67
CA ASP A 809 -30.00 16.45 20.85
C ASP A 809 -28.68 17.20 20.59
N GLU A 810 -27.70 16.52 20.00
CA GLU A 810 -26.38 17.12 19.75
C GLU A 810 -26.40 18.11 18.56
N ALA A 811 -27.22 17.85 17.55
CA ALA A 811 -27.48 18.77 16.45
C ALA A 811 -28.10 20.08 16.96
N GLU A 812 -29.04 19.99 17.90
CA GLU A 812 -29.61 21.14 18.57
C GLU A 812 -28.56 21.89 19.40
N ASN A 813 -27.70 21.18 20.14
CA ASN A 813 -26.61 21.81 20.89
C ASN A 813 -25.62 22.57 20.00
N VAL A 814 -25.26 22.01 18.83
CA VAL A 814 -24.42 22.70 17.85
C VAL A 814 -25.14 23.92 17.27
N ALA A 815 -26.40 23.75 16.86
CA ALA A 815 -27.16 24.82 16.22
C ALA A 815 -27.52 25.97 17.18
N LYS A 816 -27.96 25.68 18.41
CA LYS A 816 -28.47 26.68 19.37
C LYS A 816 -27.44 27.11 20.43
N HIS A 817 -26.54 26.21 20.84
CA HIS A 817 -25.64 26.44 21.99
C HIS A 817 -24.16 26.59 21.62
N GLY A 818 -23.82 26.51 20.33
CA GLY A 818 -22.47 26.78 19.84
C GLY A 818 -21.45 25.71 20.24
N LEU A 819 -21.88 24.45 20.44
CA LEU A 819 -20.94 23.34 20.61
C LEU A 819 -20.20 23.03 19.29
N PRO A 820 -18.96 22.48 19.36
CA PRO A 820 -18.23 22.04 18.17
C PRO A 820 -18.98 20.98 17.36
N TYR A 821 -18.96 21.09 16.03
CA TYR A 821 -19.48 20.09 15.10
C TYR A 821 -18.77 18.73 15.26
N GLY A 822 -17.53 18.74 15.75
CA GLY A 822 -16.79 17.53 16.08
C GLY A 822 -17.44 16.65 17.15
N LEU A 823 -18.14 17.24 18.13
CA LEU A 823 -18.89 16.49 19.14
C LEU A 823 -20.10 15.77 18.52
N LEU A 824 -20.82 16.47 17.62
CA LEU A 824 -21.90 15.88 16.84
C LEU A 824 -21.40 14.69 16.01
N ALA A 825 -20.28 14.85 15.30
CA ALA A 825 -19.69 13.76 14.52
C ALA A 825 -19.29 12.57 15.40
N ALA A 826 -18.67 12.83 16.55
CA ALA A 826 -18.28 11.80 17.51
C ALA A 826 -19.49 11.03 18.06
N ARG A 827 -20.55 11.75 18.43
CA ARG A 827 -21.79 11.16 18.95
C ARG A 827 -22.56 10.39 17.89
N ALA A 828 -22.57 10.90 16.65
CA ALA A 828 -23.20 10.27 15.50
C ALA A 828 -22.44 9.05 14.97
N GLY A 829 -21.20 8.83 15.42
CA GLY A 829 -20.33 7.77 14.89
C GLY A 829 -19.97 8.00 13.41
N THR A 830 -19.86 9.27 13.00
CA THR A 830 -19.56 9.68 11.62
C THR A 830 -18.23 10.43 11.57
N TYR A 831 -17.70 10.59 10.36
CA TYR A 831 -16.53 11.44 10.13
C TYR A 831 -16.92 12.92 10.33
N TYR A 832 -15.97 13.73 10.80
CA TYR A 832 -16.18 15.16 11.03
C TYR A 832 -16.51 15.87 9.72
N SER A 833 -15.75 15.60 8.67
CA SER A 833 -16.00 16.16 7.34
C SER A 833 -17.35 15.74 6.74
N GLN A 834 -17.81 14.50 6.99
CA GLN A 834 -19.11 14.03 6.54
C GLN A 834 -20.24 14.81 7.22
N SER A 835 -20.13 15.04 8.54
CA SER A 835 -21.16 15.72 9.32
C SER A 835 -21.30 17.20 8.93
N LEU A 836 -20.18 17.84 8.59
CA LEU A 836 -20.15 19.20 8.04
C LEU A 836 -20.76 19.28 6.62
N LEU A 837 -20.38 18.37 5.71
CA LEU A 837 -20.96 18.32 4.34
C LEU A 837 -22.47 18.09 4.35
N ALA A 838 -22.91 17.18 5.24
CA ALA A 838 -24.31 16.87 5.44
C ALA A 838 -25.09 18.01 6.10
N ARG A 839 -24.41 19.01 6.67
CA ARG A 839 -25.00 20.01 7.58
C ARG A 839 -25.86 19.30 8.62
N ALA A 840 -25.25 18.38 9.36
CA ALA A 840 -25.96 17.51 10.29
C ALA A 840 -26.74 18.28 11.39
N ALA A 841 -26.34 19.52 11.71
CA ALA A 841 -27.10 20.42 12.59
C ALA A 841 -28.12 21.31 11.87
N GLY A 842 -28.37 21.08 10.58
CA GLY A 842 -29.23 21.89 9.70
C GLY A 842 -28.56 23.15 9.14
N CYS A 843 -27.50 23.67 9.78
CA CYS A 843 -26.76 24.88 9.36
C CYS A 843 -25.30 24.84 9.80
N LEU A 844 -24.46 25.75 9.29
CA LEU A 844 -23.06 25.88 9.68
C LEU A 844 -22.85 27.20 10.45
N PRO A 845 -22.76 27.20 11.78
CA PRO A 845 -22.42 28.39 12.56
C PRO A 845 -20.96 28.77 12.32
N ILE A 846 -20.74 29.86 11.54
CA ILE A 846 -19.39 30.27 11.10
C ILE A 846 -18.96 31.66 11.57
N ALA A 847 -19.83 32.38 12.27
CA ALA A 847 -19.50 33.69 12.82
C ALA A 847 -20.08 33.84 14.22
N ALA A 848 -19.36 34.55 15.09
CA ALA A 848 -19.90 34.93 16.38
C ALA A 848 -20.93 36.06 16.18
N PRO A 849 -22.07 36.04 16.89
CA PRO A 849 -23.04 37.13 16.86
C PRO A 849 -22.57 38.39 17.60
N ASP A 850 -21.39 38.36 18.22
CA ASP A 850 -20.75 39.46 18.94
C ASP A 850 -19.76 40.21 18.03
N ASP A 851 -20.04 41.48 17.75
CA ASP A 851 -19.19 42.34 16.92
C ASP A 851 -17.78 42.53 17.50
N GLU A 852 -17.62 42.54 18.84
CA GLU A 852 -16.30 42.66 19.47
C GLU A 852 -15.47 41.39 19.28
N GLN A 853 -16.12 40.23 19.27
CA GLN A 853 -15.49 38.95 18.96
C GLN A 853 -15.06 38.91 17.48
N LEU A 854 -15.92 39.35 16.56
CA LEU A 854 -15.60 39.40 15.13
C LEU A 854 -14.40 40.33 14.85
N GLU A 855 -14.33 41.51 15.47
CA GLU A 855 -13.17 42.41 15.30
C GLU A 855 -11.88 41.79 15.83
N ARG A 856 -11.91 41.07 16.96
CA ARG A 856 -10.74 40.31 17.46
C ARG A 856 -10.29 39.23 16.49
N GLU A 857 -11.23 38.55 15.84
CA GLU A 857 -10.91 37.58 14.80
C GLU A 857 -10.33 38.24 13.55
N ILE A 858 -10.83 39.42 13.14
CA ILE A 858 -10.29 40.19 12.02
C ILE A 858 -8.85 40.65 12.32
N GLU A 859 -8.58 41.11 13.54
CA GLU A 859 -7.22 41.45 13.99
C GLU A 859 -6.30 40.22 13.95
N THR A 860 -6.79 39.07 14.43
CA THR A 860 -6.04 37.81 14.40
C THR A 860 -5.75 37.36 12.97
N ALA A 861 -6.74 37.42 12.08
CA ALA A 861 -6.57 37.10 10.65
C ALA A 861 -5.55 38.04 10.00
N THR A 862 -5.68 39.35 10.22
CA THR A 862 -4.78 40.39 9.73
C THR A 862 -3.33 40.15 10.18
N GLY A 863 -3.13 39.82 11.47
CA GLY A 863 -1.83 39.52 12.05
C GLY A 863 -1.23 38.18 11.63
N SER A 864 -2.05 37.29 11.06
CA SER A 864 -1.66 35.96 10.58
C SER A 864 -1.28 35.95 9.09
N LEU A 865 -1.64 36.98 8.33
CA LEU A 865 -1.25 37.10 6.92
C LEU A 865 0.28 37.08 6.77
N ASN A 866 0.76 36.43 5.72
CA ASN A 866 2.17 36.15 5.46
C ASN A 866 2.89 35.28 6.52
N ARG A 867 2.14 34.60 7.41
CA ARG A 867 2.68 33.63 8.37
C ARG A 867 2.06 32.24 8.17
N PRO A 868 2.75 31.15 8.55
CA PRO A 868 2.12 29.83 8.53
C PRO A 868 0.90 29.80 9.46
N ALA A 869 -0.14 29.07 9.06
CA ALA A 869 -1.31 28.83 9.89
C ALA A 869 -1.72 27.35 9.82
N VAL A 870 -2.39 26.88 10.86
CA VAL A 870 -3.02 25.55 10.87
C VAL A 870 -4.44 25.72 10.37
N ILE A 871 -4.88 24.87 9.44
CA ILE A 871 -6.25 24.89 8.91
C ILE A 871 -7.06 23.70 9.42
N ASP A 872 -8.31 23.96 9.80
CA ASP A 872 -9.30 22.95 10.13
C ASP A 872 -10.13 22.53 8.89
N LEU A 873 -10.66 21.31 8.91
CA LEU A 873 -11.52 20.80 7.83
C LEU A 873 -12.75 21.66 7.59
N SER A 874 -13.32 22.30 8.62
CA SER A 874 -14.45 23.23 8.47
C SER A 874 -14.18 24.36 7.49
N SER A 875 -12.98 24.94 7.49
CA SER A 875 -12.62 26.07 6.62
C SER A 875 -12.32 25.62 5.20
N LEU A 876 -11.70 24.45 5.06
CA LEU A 876 -11.52 23.83 3.76
C LEU A 876 -12.88 23.48 3.13
N LEU A 877 -13.79 22.91 3.91
CA LEU A 877 -15.14 22.56 3.47
C LEU A 877 -15.96 23.79 3.11
N LEU A 878 -15.86 24.87 3.89
CA LEU A 878 -16.49 26.14 3.55
C LEU A 878 -15.94 26.72 2.24
N GLY A 879 -14.64 26.53 1.98
CA GLY A 879 -13.99 26.89 0.72
C GLY A 879 -14.65 26.24 -0.52
N SER A 880 -15.24 25.05 -0.38
CA SER A 880 -15.95 24.36 -1.49
C SER A 880 -17.21 25.08 -1.97
N TYR A 881 -17.75 26.00 -1.17
CA TYR A 881 -18.87 26.85 -1.53
C TYR A 881 -18.44 28.12 -2.28
N ILE A 882 -17.14 28.47 -2.21
CA ILE A 882 -16.55 29.65 -2.85
C ILE A 882 -15.24 29.27 -3.59
N PRO A 883 -15.27 28.28 -4.50
CA PRO A 883 -14.05 27.71 -5.10
C PRO A 883 -13.23 28.73 -5.88
N GLU A 884 -13.87 29.76 -6.47
CA GLU A 884 -13.18 30.83 -7.19
C GLU A 884 -12.36 31.75 -6.28
N MET A 885 -12.74 31.88 -5.01
CA MET A 885 -12.06 32.74 -4.03
C MET A 885 -10.97 32.00 -3.25
N TRP A 886 -11.04 30.66 -3.21
CA TRP A 886 -10.09 29.83 -2.48
C TRP A 886 -8.61 30.12 -2.79
N PRO A 887 -8.17 30.32 -4.05
CA PRO A 887 -6.78 30.69 -4.33
C PRO A 887 -6.34 31.99 -3.64
N ALA A 888 -7.22 32.99 -3.54
CA ALA A 888 -6.92 34.24 -2.85
C ALA A 888 -6.83 34.03 -1.34
N LEU A 889 -7.78 33.30 -0.72
CA LEU A 889 -7.73 32.94 0.70
C LEU A 889 -6.44 32.19 1.06
N ARG A 890 -6.07 31.20 0.25
CA ARG A 890 -4.84 30.41 0.42
C ARG A 890 -3.57 31.26 0.26
N SER A 891 -3.55 32.17 -0.70
CA SER A 891 -2.39 33.02 -1.01
C SER A 891 -1.99 33.98 0.13
N GLY A 892 -2.91 34.26 1.06
CA GLY A 892 -2.63 35.03 2.27
C GLY A 892 -1.60 34.38 3.19
N PHE A 893 -1.29 33.09 2.99
CA PHE A 893 -0.38 32.33 3.84
C PHE A 893 0.74 31.68 3.01
N PRO A 894 2.01 31.74 3.45
CA PRO A 894 3.11 31.03 2.80
C PRO A 894 2.92 29.51 2.85
N ARG A 895 2.23 29.00 3.88
CA ARG A 895 1.89 27.59 4.04
C ARG A 895 0.71 27.43 5.00
N LEU A 896 -0.26 26.62 4.59
CA LEU A 896 -1.31 26.09 5.46
C LEU A 896 -0.97 24.65 5.83
N GLU A 897 -1.05 24.35 7.13
CA GLU A 897 -0.74 23.02 7.68
C GLU A 897 -2.00 22.31 8.14
N VAL A 898 -2.09 21.01 7.87
CA VAL A 898 -3.22 20.15 8.25
C VAL A 898 -2.68 18.86 8.85
N THR A 899 -3.39 18.27 9.79
CA THR A 899 -2.98 16.98 10.37
C THR A 899 -3.30 15.82 9.43
N GLN A 900 -2.49 14.76 9.48
CA GLN A 900 -2.75 13.54 8.71
C GLN A 900 -4.08 12.87 9.13
N ALA A 901 -4.46 12.96 10.40
CA ALA A 901 -5.75 12.46 10.90
C ALA A 901 -6.95 13.17 10.22
N ALA A 902 -6.90 14.50 10.09
CA ALA A 902 -7.92 15.27 9.38
C ALA A 902 -7.98 14.92 7.87
N LEU A 903 -6.83 14.70 7.23
CA LEU A 903 -6.80 14.23 5.83
C LEU A 903 -7.40 12.82 5.67
N ASN A 904 -7.14 11.93 6.63
CA ASN A 904 -7.69 10.58 6.63
C ASN A 904 -9.22 10.59 6.85
N ASP A 905 -9.73 11.47 7.71
CA ASP A 905 -11.16 11.73 7.89
C ASP A 905 -11.82 12.16 6.56
N LEU A 906 -11.27 13.20 5.90
CA LEU A 906 -11.78 13.68 4.61
C LEU A 906 -11.71 12.62 3.51
N THR A 907 -10.61 11.87 3.43
CA THR A 907 -10.43 10.79 2.45
C THR A 907 -11.46 9.67 2.66
N SER A 908 -11.74 9.34 3.92
CA SER A 908 -12.74 8.33 4.27
C SER A 908 -14.15 8.79 3.92
N THR A 909 -14.46 10.07 4.18
CA THR A 909 -15.73 10.70 3.75
C THR A 909 -15.90 10.67 2.24
N ALA A 910 -14.91 11.14 1.47
CA ALA A 910 -14.97 11.14 0.01
C ALA A 910 -15.12 9.72 -0.54
N THR A 911 -14.40 8.74 0.04
CA THR A 911 -14.55 7.33 -0.34
C THR A 911 -15.96 6.83 -0.06
N ARG A 912 -16.54 7.16 1.09
CA ARG A 912 -17.89 6.75 1.47
C ARG A 912 -18.96 7.37 0.57
N LEU A 913 -18.83 8.66 0.23
CA LEU A 913 -19.80 9.37 -0.62
C LEU A 913 -19.76 8.94 -2.09
N ARG A 914 -18.63 8.37 -2.54
CA ARG A 914 -18.54 7.71 -3.86
C ARG A 914 -19.40 6.44 -3.95
N LEU A 915 -19.70 5.80 -2.82
CA LEU A 915 -20.50 4.59 -2.80
C LEU A 915 -21.96 4.99 -3.02
N ALA A 916 -22.53 4.56 -4.15
CA ALA A 916 -23.95 4.78 -4.43
C ALA A 916 -24.79 3.94 -3.45
N SER A 917 -25.27 4.56 -2.37
CA SER A 917 -26.28 3.93 -1.52
C SER A 917 -27.61 3.99 -2.24
N LEU A 918 -28.31 2.86 -2.45
CA LEU A 918 -29.65 2.88 -3.06
C LEU A 918 -30.68 3.57 -2.15
N ALA A 919 -30.43 3.50 -0.84
CA ALA A 919 -31.15 4.20 0.22
C ALA A 919 -30.40 4.07 1.57
N THR A 920 -30.71 4.97 2.50
CA THR A 920 -30.26 4.96 3.89
C THR A 920 -31.45 4.59 4.79
N LEU A 921 -31.26 3.63 5.70
CA LEU A 921 -32.26 3.31 6.72
C LEU A 921 -32.07 4.26 7.92
N GLY A 922 -33.12 4.99 8.29
CA GLY A 922 -33.11 5.93 9.41
C GLY A 922 -34.38 5.81 10.25
N TYR A 923 -34.34 6.32 11.48
CA TYR A 923 -35.54 6.52 12.27
C TYR A 923 -36.09 7.92 11.99
N GLU A 924 -37.35 8.01 11.61
CA GLU A 924 -38.06 9.26 11.28
C GLU A 924 -38.89 9.69 12.50
N PRO A 925 -38.48 10.75 13.25
CA PRO A 925 -39.18 11.17 14.45
C PRO A 925 -40.60 11.68 14.18
N THR A 926 -40.82 12.30 13.00
CA THR A 926 -42.11 12.89 12.63
C THR A 926 -43.21 11.85 12.45
N THR A 927 -42.86 10.64 12.03
CA THR A 927 -43.82 9.55 11.83
C THR A 927 -43.68 8.42 12.85
N ASP A 928 -42.76 8.55 13.81
CA ASP A 928 -42.36 7.50 14.76
C ASP A 928 -42.22 6.14 14.07
N ASP A 929 -41.32 6.05 13.08
CA ASP A 929 -41.15 4.83 12.30
C ASP A 929 -39.75 4.72 11.69
N VAL A 930 -39.33 3.49 11.38
CA VAL A 930 -38.08 3.23 10.65
C VAL A 930 -38.35 3.33 9.15
N ARG A 931 -37.65 4.23 8.46
CA ARG A 931 -37.86 4.53 7.05
C ARG A 931 -36.59 4.43 6.22
N LEU A 932 -36.81 4.09 4.96
CA LEU A 932 -35.77 3.95 3.95
C LEU A 932 -35.76 5.23 3.10
N HIS A 933 -34.74 6.07 3.31
CA HIS A 933 -34.54 7.34 2.61
C HIS A 933 -33.73 7.10 1.34
N ARG A 934 -34.28 7.39 0.16
CA ARG A 934 -33.51 7.29 -1.10
C ARG A 934 -32.58 8.51 -1.24
N PRO A 935 -31.43 8.37 -1.93
CA PRO A 935 -30.55 9.49 -2.24
C PRO A 935 -31.31 10.64 -2.88
N ASP A 936 -31.10 11.84 -2.35
CA ASP A 936 -31.58 13.08 -2.94
C ASP A 936 -30.47 13.71 -3.82
N PRO A 937 -30.77 14.75 -4.62
CA PRO A 937 -29.74 15.51 -5.33
C PRO A 937 -28.66 16.15 -4.43
N GLY A 938 -28.90 16.22 -3.11
CA GLY A 938 -27.94 16.71 -2.12
C GLY A 938 -26.76 15.77 -1.91
N GLU A 939 -26.93 14.46 -2.05
CA GLU A 939 -25.83 13.49 -1.93
C GLU A 939 -24.80 13.62 -3.07
N GLU A 940 -25.25 13.89 -4.31
CA GLU A 940 -24.36 14.14 -5.45
C GLU A 940 -23.53 15.42 -5.22
N LEU A 941 -24.17 16.48 -4.73
CA LEU A 941 -23.49 17.73 -4.37
C LEU A 941 -22.47 17.54 -3.22
N MET A 942 -22.79 16.71 -2.22
CA MET A 942 -21.84 16.37 -1.15
C MET A 942 -20.64 15.59 -1.69
N ARG A 943 -20.86 14.68 -2.63
CA ARG A 943 -19.79 13.95 -3.32
C ARG A 943 -18.86 14.91 -4.05
N ASP A 944 -19.39 15.75 -4.93
CA ASP A 944 -18.60 16.71 -5.70
C ASP A 944 -17.77 17.64 -4.80
N ARG A 945 -18.36 18.13 -3.71
CA ARG A 945 -17.65 18.97 -2.72
C ARG A 945 -16.58 18.21 -1.96
N SER A 946 -16.84 16.96 -1.59
CA SER A 946 -15.84 16.12 -0.92
C SER A 946 -14.63 15.87 -1.82
N GLU A 947 -14.85 15.69 -3.12
CA GLU A 947 -13.78 15.51 -4.10
C GLU A 947 -12.98 16.80 -4.32
N TRP A 948 -13.66 17.95 -4.40
CA TRP A 948 -13.00 19.26 -4.45
C TRP A 948 -12.13 19.49 -3.22
N CYS A 949 -12.67 19.25 -2.03
CA CYS A 949 -11.93 19.43 -0.77
C CYS A 949 -10.71 18.52 -0.73
N LEU A 950 -10.85 17.25 -1.13
CA LEU A 950 -9.72 16.32 -1.17
C LEU A 950 -8.63 16.79 -2.16
N GLY A 951 -9.03 17.33 -3.31
CA GLY A 951 -8.11 17.93 -4.29
C GLY A 951 -7.29 19.09 -3.71
N GLU A 952 -7.93 19.98 -2.95
CA GLU A 952 -7.28 21.11 -2.29
C GLU A 952 -6.47 20.70 -1.05
N ALA A 953 -6.96 19.74 -0.27
CA ALA A 953 -6.28 19.22 0.91
C ALA A 953 -4.91 18.61 0.56
N ASN A 954 -4.83 17.92 -0.58
CA ASN A 954 -3.60 17.33 -1.11
C ASN A 954 -2.52 18.38 -1.46
N GLN A 955 -2.90 19.66 -1.61
CA GLN A 955 -1.97 20.76 -1.85
C GLN A 955 -1.51 21.44 -0.55
N LEU A 956 -2.01 21.02 0.62
CA LEU A 956 -1.63 21.55 1.94
C LEU A 956 -0.42 20.80 2.50
N ALA A 957 0.22 21.38 3.51
CA ALA A 957 1.33 20.73 4.20
C ALA A 957 0.81 19.79 5.30
N ALA A 958 0.59 18.53 4.92
CA ALA A 958 0.23 17.45 5.84
C ALA A 958 1.34 17.20 6.88
N ARG A 959 0.96 17.09 8.15
CA ARG A 959 1.86 16.76 9.27
C ARG A 959 1.41 15.48 9.97
N ASP A 960 2.38 14.60 10.21
CA ASP A 960 2.19 13.43 11.07
C ASP A 960 2.01 13.93 12.50
N TRP A 961 0.86 13.60 13.09
CA TRP A 961 0.50 14.02 14.45
C TRP A 961 -0.13 12.83 15.19
N PRO A 962 0.66 11.79 15.52
CA PRO A 962 0.16 10.47 15.94
C PRO A 962 -0.36 10.45 17.39
N GLN A 963 -0.06 11.47 18.19
CA GLN A 963 -0.51 11.62 19.57
C GLN A 963 -0.82 13.08 19.85
N PHE A 964 -1.85 13.35 20.64
CA PHE A 964 -2.07 14.69 21.18
C PHE A 964 -0.96 15.01 22.18
N GLN A 965 -0.45 16.23 22.12
CA GLN A 965 0.65 16.70 22.96
C GLN A 965 0.18 17.71 24.01
N ALA A 966 -0.86 18.49 23.70
CA ALA A 966 -1.47 19.46 24.60
C ALA A 966 -2.83 18.98 25.15
N LEU A 967 -3.57 18.18 24.39
CA LEU A 967 -4.89 17.66 24.75
C LEU A 967 -4.82 16.20 25.22
N GLU A 968 -5.79 15.77 26.04
CA GLU A 968 -5.93 14.37 26.44
C GLU A 968 -6.64 13.56 25.34
N GLY A 969 -6.10 12.38 24.99
CA GLY A 969 -6.70 11.45 24.01
C GLY A 969 -5.74 11.03 22.90
N ASN A 970 -6.26 10.28 21.92
CA ASN A 970 -5.49 9.85 20.75
C ASN A 970 -6.16 10.36 19.45
N PRO A 971 -5.45 11.08 18.56
CA PRO A 971 -5.96 11.58 17.28
C PRO A 971 -6.40 10.48 16.32
N ASP A 972 -5.90 9.24 16.47
CA ASP A 972 -6.28 8.08 15.65
C ASP A 972 -7.66 7.51 16.02
N GLN A 973 -8.26 7.94 17.15
CA GLN A 973 -9.65 7.61 17.39
C GLN A 973 -10.49 8.32 16.33
N VAL A 974 -11.19 7.55 15.50
CA VAL A 974 -11.98 8.02 14.33
C VAL A 974 -12.87 9.23 14.66
N HIS A 975 -13.30 9.35 15.91
CA HIS A 975 -14.20 10.37 16.41
C HIS A 975 -13.52 11.59 17.07
N LEU A 976 -12.19 11.60 17.21
CA LEU A 976 -11.40 12.70 17.81
C LEU A 976 -10.47 13.40 16.82
N ALA A 977 -10.42 12.97 15.55
CA ALA A 977 -9.55 13.55 14.53
C ALA A 977 -9.72 15.08 14.36
N TRP A 978 -10.91 15.61 14.64
CA TRP A 978 -11.24 17.04 14.60
C TRP A 978 -10.47 17.89 15.62
N LEU A 979 -9.95 17.29 16.71
CA LEU A 979 -9.11 17.99 17.69
C LEU A 979 -7.64 18.13 17.25
N GLY A 980 -7.21 17.37 16.23
CA GLY A 980 -5.80 17.33 15.82
C GLY A 980 -5.27 18.69 15.35
N SER A 981 -6.06 19.43 14.57
CA SER A 981 -5.66 20.76 14.10
C SER A 981 -5.52 21.77 15.25
N LEU A 982 -6.36 21.66 16.29
CA LEU A 982 -6.24 22.49 17.49
C LEU A 982 -4.99 22.13 18.31
N ASP A 983 -4.77 20.85 18.59
CA ASP A 983 -3.61 20.39 19.36
C ASP A 983 -2.29 20.81 18.68
N MET A 984 -2.21 20.64 17.36
CA MET A 984 -1.07 21.08 16.57
C MET A 984 -0.88 22.60 16.60
N ALA A 985 -1.95 23.38 16.50
CA ALA A 985 -1.89 24.85 16.57
C ALA A 985 -1.38 25.32 17.94
N SER A 986 -1.84 24.68 19.01
CA SER A 986 -1.41 24.96 20.39
C SER A 986 0.09 24.68 20.58
N VAL A 987 0.55 23.47 20.25
CA VAL A 987 1.95 23.04 20.47
C VAL A 987 2.95 23.82 19.62
N ARG A 988 2.54 24.21 18.41
CA ARG A 988 3.42 24.91 17.46
C ARG A 988 3.29 26.42 17.51
N GLU A 989 2.44 26.94 18.40
CA GLU A 989 2.17 28.37 18.57
C GLU A 989 1.76 29.05 17.24
N LEU A 990 0.93 28.36 16.46
CA LEU A 990 0.42 28.85 15.18
C LEU A 990 -1.06 29.24 15.31
N PRO A 991 -1.53 30.24 14.54
CA PRO A 991 -2.95 30.57 14.51
C PRO A 991 -3.76 29.45 13.82
N LEU A 992 -4.96 29.21 14.31
CA LEU A 992 -5.92 28.23 13.78
C LEU A 992 -6.96 28.93 12.88
N TYR A 993 -6.93 28.61 11.59
CA TYR A 993 -7.95 28.97 10.61
C TYR A 993 -9.08 27.92 10.66
N CYS A 994 -10.22 28.29 11.24
CA CYS A 994 -11.33 27.38 11.51
C CYS A 994 -12.68 28.10 11.40
N ASP A 995 -13.66 27.48 10.75
CA ASP A 995 -15.02 28.01 10.60
C ASP A 995 -16.02 27.35 11.53
N ASP A 996 -15.73 26.19 12.13
CA ASP A 996 -16.49 25.68 13.27
C ASP A 996 -16.36 26.65 14.46
N LEU A 997 -17.42 27.44 14.68
CA LEU A 997 -17.48 28.43 15.75
C LEU A 997 -17.26 27.78 17.14
N GLY A 998 -17.84 26.60 17.38
CA GLY A 998 -17.69 25.91 18.65
C GLY A 998 -16.25 25.47 18.90
N LEU A 999 -15.57 24.96 17.86
CA LEU A 999 -14.15 24.61 17.95
C LEU A 999 -13.28 25.86 18.18
N ARG A 1000 -13.59 27.00 17.55
CA ARG A 1000 -12.89 28.27 17.81
C ARG A 1000 -13.06 28.74 19.25
N VAL A 1001 -14.28 28.72 19.79
CA VAL A 1001 -14.53 29.08 21.20
C VAL A 1001 -13.76 28.16 22.14
N PHE A 1002 -13.74 26.86 21.85
CA PHE A 1002 -12.94 25.89 22.60
C PHE A 1002 -11.43 26.17 22.52
N ALA A 1003 -10.93 26.54 21.35
CA ALA A 1003 -9.54 26.90 21.10
C ALA A 1003 -9.10 28.16 21.86
N GLN A 1004 -9.98 29.15 21.96
CA GLN A 1004 -9.75 30.36 22.75
C GLN A 1004 -9.60 30.06 24.24
N GLY A 1005 -10.37 29.08 24.75
CA GLY A 1005 -10.18 28.54 26.10
C GLY A 1005 -8.78 27.96 26.36
N HIS A 1006 -8.07 27.57 25.29
CA HIS A 1006 -6.69 27.05 25.32
C HIS A 1006 -5.64 28.09 24.86
N SER A 1007 -6.01 29.37 24.80
CA SER A 1007 -5.12 30.48 24.39
C SER A 1007 -4.55 30.33 22.97
N VAL A 1008 -5.23 29.61 22.08
CA VAL A 1008 -4.82 29.49 20.67
C VAL A 1008 -5.45 30.63 19.86
N PRO A 1009 -4.68 31.44 19.11
CA PRO A 1009 -5.23 32.48 18.25
C PRO A 1009 -6.05 31.85 17.12
N THR A 1010 -7.30 32.29 16.94
CA THR A 1010 -8.21 31.69 15.95
C THR A 1010 -8.91 32.73 15.09
N PHE A 1011 -9.21 32.39 13.84
CA PHE A 1011 -10.06 33.19 12.95
C PHE A 1011 -10.78 32.30 11.93
N GLY A 1012 -11.95 32.74 11.44
CA GLY A 1012 -12.70 32.06 10.38
C GLY A 1012 -12.62 32.74 9.02
N THR A 1013 -13.29 32.17 8.02
CA THR A 1013 -13.31 32.64 6.62
C THR A 1013 -13.89 34.05 6.51
N VAL A 1014 -14.91 34.37 7.32
CA VAL A 1014 -15.53 35.70 7.35
C VAL A 1014 -14.50 36.77 7.75
N ALA A 1015 -13.78 36.54 8.85
CA ALA A 1015 -12.74 37.45 9.32
C ALA A 1015 -11.59 37.57 8.31
N LEU A 1016 -11.22 36.47 7.65
CA LEU A 1016 -10.20 36.47 6.61
C LEU A 1016 -10.62 37.27 5.36
N LEU A 1017 -11.86 37.12 4.88
CA LEU A 1017 -12.38 37.90 3.76
C LEU A 1017 -12.34 39.41 4.06
N ILE A 1018 -12.78 39.80 5.26
CA ILE A 1018 -12.76 41.20 5.70
C ILE A 1018 -11.31 41.70 5.84
N ALA A 1019 -10.40 40.88 6.37
CA ALA A 1019 -8.98 41.25 6.47
C ALA A 1019 -8.33 41.45 5.10
N LEU A 1020 -8.61 40.57 4.13
CA LEU A 1020 -8.09 40.68 2.76
C LEU A 1020 -8.68 41.90 2.03
N GLU A 1021 -9.96 42.21 2.24
CA GLU A 1021 -10.61 43.41 1.72
C GLU A 1021 -9.98 44.68 2.32
N ARG A 1022 -9.82 44.74 3.65
CA ARG A 1022 -9.19 45.87 4.37
C ARG A 1022 -7.74 46.11 3.91
N GLN A 1023 -7.04 45.05 3.48
CA GLN A 1023 -5.69 45.13 2.91
C GLN A 1023 -5.67 45.36 1.39
N ALA A 1024 -6.82 45.53 0.74
CA ALA A 1024 -6.96 45.69 -0.71
C ALA A 1024 -6.34 44.54 -1.53
N LEU A 1025 -6.30 43.33 -0.97
CA LEU A 1025 -5.88 42.10 -1.66
C LEU A 1025 -7.02 41.47 -2.48
N ILE A 1026 -8.27 41.78 -2.10
CA ILE A 1026 -9.49 41.49 -2.87
C ILE A 1026 -10.37 42.74 -2.91
N ASP A 1027 -11.25 42.82 -3.90
CA ASP A 1027 -12.23 43.90 -4.01
C ASP A 1027 -13.52 43.60 -3.23
N GLN A 1028 -14.12 44.66 -2.68
CA GLN A 1028 -15.38 44.59 -1.90
C GLN A 1028 -16.51 43.82 -2.63
N PRO A 1029 -16.78 44.02 -3.94
CA PRO A 1029 -17.80 43.24 -4.64
C PRO A 1029 -17.54 41.73 -4.63
N SER A 1030 -16.28 41.29 -4.71
CA SER A 1030 -15.95 39.86 -4.68
C SER A 1030 -16.11 39.28 -3.28
N ALA A 1031 -15.70 40.01 -2.23
CA ALA A 1031 -15.95 39.62 -0.85
C ALA A 1031 -17.45 39.46 -0.59
N GLN A 1032 -18.27 40.42 -1.06
CA GLN A 1032 -19.72 40.37 -0.91
C GLN A 1032 -20.35 39.16 -1.60
N ARG A 1033 -19.96 38.86 -2.85
CA ARG A 1033 -20.44 37.67 -3.58
C ARG A 1033 -20.11 36.37 -2.85
N CYS A 1034 -18.93 36.28 -2.21
CA CYS A 1034 -18.57 35.13 -1.40
C CYS A 1034 -19.49 34.99 -0.19
N LEU A 1035 -19.72 36.09 0.55
CA LEU A 1035 -20.63 36.08 1.69
C LEU A 1035 -22.08 35.72 1.28
N TRP A 1036 -22.52 36.05 0.07
CA TRP A 1036 -23.83 35.61 -0.45
C TRP A 1036 -23.86 34.10 -0.70
N ALA A 1037 -22.85 33.55 -1.38
CA ALA A 1037 -22.75 32.11 -1.63
C ALA A 1037 -22.68 31.29 -0.33
N LEU A 1038 -22.00 31.82 0.70
CA LEU A 1038 -21.97 31.20 2.04
C LEU A 1038 -23.34 31.23 2.74
N ARG A 1039 -24.12 32.31 2.59
CA ARG A 1039 -25.48 32.35 3.12
C ARG A 1039 -26.39 31.35 2.42
N ASP A 1040 -26.31 31.25 1.10
CA ASP A 1040 -27.07 30.26 0.30
C ASP A 1040 -26.69 28.81 0.68
N ALA A 1041 -25.49 28.62 1.24
CA ALA A 1041 -25.00 27.36 1.81
C ALA A 1041 -25.50 27.05 3.22
N TYR A 1042 -26.38 27.88 3.80
CA TYR A 1042 -26.80 27.82 5.21
C TYR A 1042 -25.63 28.01 6.19
N ALA A 1043 -24.62 28.81 5.81
CA ALA A 1043 -23.66 29.34 6.76
C ALA A 1043 -24.28 30.53 7.49
N VAL A 1044 -24.32 30.47 8.82
CA VAL A 1044 -25.18 31.31 9.65
C VAL A 1044 -24.42 32.17 10.64
N ASP A 1045 -25.18 33.03 11.30
CA ASP A 1045 -24.73 34.00 12.30
C ASP A 1045 -23.81 35.09 11.73
N LEU A 1046 -23.88 35.27 10.40
CA LEU A 1046 -23.28 36.36 9.64
C LEU A 1046 -24.03 37.69 9.87
N PRO A 1047 -23.37 38.85 9.71
CA PRO A 1047 -24.03 40.16 9.76
C PRO A 1047 -25.22 40.27 8.78
N VAL A 1048 -26.25 41.00 9.17
CA VAL A 1048 -27.48 41.18 8.37
C VAL A 1048 -27.18 41.91 7.06
N ASP A 1049 -27.57 41.32 5.94
CA ASP A 1049 -27.47 41.93 4.61
C ASP A 1049 -28.86 42.03 3.96
N THR A 1050 -29.43 43.24 4.00
CA THR A 1050 -30.76 43.50 3.45
C THR A 1050 -30.82 43.42 1.92
N GLU A 1051 -29.70 43.62 1.21
CA GLU A 1051 -29.67 43.53 -0.25
C GLU A 1051 -29.74 42.06 -0.68
N TRP A 1052 -28.94 41.18 -0.05
CA TRP A 1052 -29.03 39.75 -0.25
C TRP A 1052 -30.42 39.20 0.09
N LEU A 1053 -30.96 39.55 1.26
CA LEU A 1053 -32.28 39.07 1.70
C LEU A 1053 -33.37 39.38 0.66
N ARG A 1054 -33.36 40.58 0.08
CA ARG A 1054 -34.31 40.99 -0.98
C ARG A 1054 -34.06 40.29 -2.29
N PHE A 1055 -32.81 40.28 -2.75
CA PHE A 1055 -32.45 39.70 -4.05
C PHE A 1055 -32.72 38.20 -4.10
N THR A 1056 -32.30 37.46 -3.07
CA THR A 1056 -32.43 36.01 -2.98
C THR A 1056 -33.88 35.59 -2.75
N ALA A 1057 -34.65 36.33 -1.94
CA ALA A 1057 -36.08 36.05 -1.80
C ALA A 1057 -36.81 36.18 -3.15
N LEU A 1058 -36.47 37.19 -3.94
CA LEU A 1058 -37.07 37.38 -5.26
C LEU A 1058 -36.63 36.29 -6.26
N SER A 1059 -35.35 35.95 -6.31
CA SER A 1059 -34.79 34.97 -7.25
C SER A 1059 -35.27 33.53 -6.97
N THR A 1060 -35.56 33.22 -5.71
CA THR A 1060 -36.12 31.92 -5.27
C THR A 1060 -37.65 31.90 -5.29
N HIS A 1061 -38.30 32.91 -5.88
CA HIS A 1061 -39.76 33.03 -5.92
C HIS A 1061 -40.41 32.95 -4.52
N TRP A 1062 -39.76 33.55 -3.53
CA TRP A 1062 -40.19 33.62 -2.13
C TRP A 1062 -40.28 32.26 -1.42
N ALA A 1063 -39.64 31.22 -1.97
CA ALA A 1063 -39.48 29.95 -1.30
C ALA A 1063 -38.73 30.12 0.04
N PRO A 1064 -39.17 29.47 1.13
CA PRO A 1064 -38.54 29.55 2.44
C PRO A 1064 -37.21 28.77 2.46
N THR A 1065 -36.20 29.34 1.82
CA THR A 1065 -34.84 28.79 1.66
C THR A 1065 -33.90 29.40 2.71
N ALA A 1066 -32.62 29.62 2.39
CA ALA A 1066 -31.64 30.27 3.27
C ALA A 1066 -32.12 31.63 3.81
N VAL A 1067 -32.91 32.38 3.05
CA VAL A 1067 -33.45 33.70 3.46
C VAL A 1067 -34.44 33.56 4.62
N ALA A 1068 -35.39 32.63 4.54
CA ALA A 1068 -36.29 32.37 5.66
C ALA A 1068 -35.50 31.77 6.84
N PHE A 1069 -34.60 30.82 6.55
CA PHE A 1069 -33.75 30.20 7.57
C PHE A 1069 -32.94 31.21 8.38
N HIS A 1070 -32.47 32.31 7.77
CA HIS A 1070 -31.79 33.40 8.49
C HIS A 1070 -32.60 33.88 9.71
N PHE A 1071 -33.92 33.98 9.59
CA PHE A 1071 -34.79 34.42 10.68
C PHE A 1071 -35.01 33.39 11.79
N THR A 1072 -34.58 32.13 11.61
CA THR A 1072 -34.56 31.11 12.68
C THR A 1072 -33.45 31.35 13.70
N ARG A 1073 -32.49 32.23 13.39
CA ARG A 1073 -31.27 32.44 14.16
C ARG A 1073 -31.42 33.63 15.11
N ALA A 1074 -30.91 33.51 16.33
CA ALA A 1074 -30.90 34.62 17.29
C ALA A 1074 -30.16 35.87 16.75
N ALA A 1075 -29.10 35.67 15.97
CA ALA A 1075 -28.31 36.75 15.37
C ALA A 1075 -29.13 37.68 14.46
N ALA A 1076 -30.13 37.14 13.74
CA ALA A 1076 -31.01 37.94 12.89
C ALA A 1076 -31.86 38.94 13.69
N TRP A 1077 -32.09 38.68 14.98
CA TRP A 1077 -32.92 39.47 15.88
C TRP A 1077 -32.11 40.41 16.78
N ALA A 1078 -30.79 40.53 16.58
CA ALA A 1078 -29.93 41.45 17.32
C ALA A 1078 -30.44 42.91 17.23
N ASP A 1079 -30.87 43.35 16.04
CA ASP A 1079 -31.70 44.55 15.85
C ASP A 1079 -33.14 44.15 15.55
N ASN A 1080 -33.93 43.95 16.60
CA ASN A 1080 -35.35 43.59 16.52
C ASN A 1080 -36.16 44.53 15.60
N LYS A 1081 -35.82 45.82 15.54
CA LYS A 1081 -36.58 46.80 14.75
C LYS A 1081 -36.30 46.60 13.26
N GLN A 1082 -35.02 46.48 12.89
CA GLN A 1082 -34.61 46.22 11.52
C GLN A 1082 -35.10 44.85 11.05
N ALA A 1083 -34.94 43.81 11.88
CA ALA A 1083 -35.38 42.44 11.58
C ALA A 1083 -36.88 42.36 11.31
N THR A 1084 -37.70 42.97 12.17
CA THR A 1084 -39.16 43.03 12.00
C THR A 1084 -39.54 43.74 10.70
N GLN A 1085 -38.88 44.85 10.38
CA GLN A 1085 -39.16 45.61 9.16
C GLN A 1085 -38.84 44.80 7.90
N VAL A 1086 -37.67 44.18 7.85
CA VAL A 1086 -37.23 43.38 6.69
C VAL A 1086 -38.08 42.12 6.56
N TRP A 1087 -38.33 41.39 7.66
CA TRP A 1087 -39.22 40.22 7.64
C TRP A 1087 -40.62 40.57 7.11
N THR A 1088 -41.20 41.69 7.57
CA THR A 1088 -42.54 42.14 7.15
C THR A 1088 -42.57 42.42 5.65
N GLU A 1089 -41.53 43.06 5.11
CA GLU A 1089 -41.38 43.33 3.68
C GLU A 1089 -41.34 42.02 2.87
N LEU A 1090 -40.54 41.04 3.31
CA LEU A 1090 -40.38 39.77 2.60
C LEU A 1090 -41.64 38.91 2.67
N VAL A 1091 -42.32 38.85 3.82
CA VAL A 1091 -43.57 38.09 3.99
C VAL A 1091 -44.71 38.71 3.20
N ALA A 1092 -44.77 40.03 3.07
CA ALA A 1092 -45.73 40.67 2.16
C ALA A 1092 -45.51 40.24 0.70
N GLY A 1093 -44.24 40.14 0.26
CA GLY A 1093 -43.87 39.61 -1.04
C GLY A 1093 -44.26 38.14 -1.23
N ALA A 1094 -43.97 37.30 -0.23
CA ALA A 1094 -44.33 35.88 -0.22
C ALA A 1094 -45.86 35.67 -0.25
N ALA A 1095 -46.61 36.43 0.55
CA ALA A 1095 -48.06 36.38 0.60
C ALA A 1095 -48.70 36.74 -0.74
N PHE A 1096 -48.13 37.71 -1.47
CA PHE A 1096 -48.61 38.08 -2.79
C PHE A 1096 -48.29 37.02 -3.86
N ALA A 1097 -47.09 36.43 -3.82
CA ALA A 1097 -46.62 35.51 -4.85
C ALA A 1097 -47.13 34.07 -4.67
N ASN A 1098 -47.12 33.56 -3.44
CA ASN A 1098 -47.50 32.17 -3.11
C ASN A 1098 -47.96 32.06 -1.64
N PRO A 1099 -49.24 32.35 -1.33
CA PRO A 1099 -49.77 32.43 0.04
C PRO A 1099 -49.49 31.21 0.96
N PRO A 1100 -49.53 29.95 0.48
CA PRO A 1100 -49.21 28.78 1.30
C PRO A 1100 -47.81 28.79 1.95
N LEU A 1101 -46.83 29.48 1.35
CA LEU A 1101 -45.46 29.51 1.88
C LEU A 1101 -45.30 30.39 3.12
N VAL A 1102 -46.28 31.27 3.39
CA VAL A 1102 -46.24 32.25 4.48
C VAL A 1102 -46.11 31.58 5.85
N ALA A 1103 -46.69 30.40 6.04
CA ALA A 1103 -46.59 29.67 7.30
C ALA A 1103 -45.12 29.31 7.65
N ALA A 1104 -44.30 28.93 6.66
CA ALA A 1104 -42.88 28.64 6.88
C ALA A 1104 -42.06 29.90 7.26
N TRP A 1105 -42.48 31.09 6.81
CA TRP A 1105 -41.85 32.34 7.22
C TRP A 1105 -42.24 32.73 8.66
N VAL A 1106 -43.46 32.39 9.09
CA VAL A 1106 -43.90 32.51 10.49
C VAL A 1106 -43.16 31.52 11.37
N GLU A 1107 -42.99 30.29 10.92
CA GLU A 1107 -42.18 29.26 11.59
C GLU A 1107 -40.76 29.77 11.84
N ALA A 1108 -40.11 30.27 10.79
CA ALA A 1108 -38.75 30.76 10.88
C ALA A 1108 -38.62 31.90 11.88
N ALA A 1109 -39.53 32.89 11.84
CA ALA A 1109 -39.52 33.98 12.81
C ALA A 1109 -39.80 33.52 14.24
N ALA A 1110 -40.73 32.58 14.43
CA ALA A 1110 -41.04 32.05 15.75
C ALA A 1110 -39.83 31.34 16.37
N LEU A 1111 -39.13 30.49 15.60
CA LEU A 1111 -37.91 29.82 16.04
C LEU A 1111 -36.81 30.81 16.43
N GLY A 1112 -36.59 31.87 15.64
CA GLY A 1112 -35.58 32.87 15.97
C GLY A 1112 -35.93 33.75 17.16
N LEU A 1113 -37.20 34.09 17.34
CA LEU A 1113 -37.67 34.84 18.52
C LEU A 1113 -37.49 34.04 19.81
N ILE A 1114 -37.74 32.72 19.76
CA ILE A 1114 -37.47 31.82 20.88
C ILE A 1114 -35.96 31.77 21.16
N ALA A 1115 -35.12 31.66 20.13
CA ALA A 1115 -33.68 31.64 20.28
C ALA A 1115 -33.09 32.97 20.81
N ALA A 1116 -33.71 34.11 20.49
CA ALA A 1116 -33.21 35.45 20.84
C ALA A 1116 -33.66 35.98 22.21
N ALA A 1117 -34.76 35.49 22.77
CA ALA A 1117 -35.40 36.09 23.94
C ALA A 1117 -35.50 35.11 25.13
N HIS A 1118 -35.42 35.66 26.35
CA HIS A 1118 -35.44 34.88 27.60
C HIS A 1118 -36.76 34.97 28.40
N ASP A 1119 -37.76 35.74 27.93
CA ASP A 1119 -39.06 35.90 28.60
C ASP A 1119 -40.18 35.19 27.79
N PRO A 1120 -40.63 33.99 28.23
CA PRO A 1120 -41.68 33.22 27.56
C PRO A 1120 -42.98 33.99 27.36
N THR A 1121 -43.28 34.94 28.25
CA THR A 1121 -44.51 35.74 28.19
C THR A 1121 -44.44 36.81 27.10
N ARG A 1122 -43.25 37.31 26.75
CA ARG A 1122 -43.09 38.26 25.62
C ARG A 1122 -43.01 37.53 24.29
N ILE A 1123 -42.40 36.34 24.28
CA ILE A 1123 -42.22 35.51 23.09
C ILE A 1123 -43.57 35.05 22.54
N HIS A 1124 -44.48 34.53 23.39
CA HIS A 1124 -45.79 34.07 22.90
C HIS A 1124 -46.60 35.20 22.24
N THR A 1125 -46.53 36.43 22.79
CA THR A 1125 -47.24 37.60 22.21
C THR A 1125 -46.58 38.04 20.91
N ALA A 1126 -45.24 38.00 20.81
CA ALA A 1126 -44.53 38.31 19.58
C ALA A 1126 -44.87 37.32 18.48
N ILE A 1127 -44.79 36.01 18.74
CA ILE A 1127 -45.17 34.94 17.79
C ILE A 1127 -46.60 35.16 17.28
N ALA A 1128 -47.54 35.43 18.19
CA ALA A 1128 -48.92 35.76 17.83
C ALA A 1128 -49.03 37.00 16.92
N GLY A 1129 -48.23 38.04 17.16
CA GLY A 1129 -48.18 39.23 16.32
C GLY A 1129 -47.63 38.98 14.91
N PHE A 1130 -46.55 38.19 14.79
CA PHE A 1130 -45.97 37.79 13.50
C PHE A 1130 -46.95 36.93 12.70
N ALA A 1131 -47.58 35.93 13.33
CA ALA A 1131 -48.61 35.11 12.70
C ALA A 1131 -49.83 35.94 12.26
N ALA A 1132 -50.30 36.88 13.10
CA ALA A 1132 -51.41 37.76 12.74
C ALA A 1132 -51.10 38.64 11.53
N THR A 1133 -49.89 39.20 11.48
CA THR A 1133 -49.40 40.03 10.38
C THR A 1133 -49.34 39.24 9.06
N ALA A 1134 -48.84 38.00 9.13
CA ALA A 1134 -48.73 37.11 7.98
C ALA A 1134 -50.11 36.74 7.40
N ILE A 1135 -51.08 36.40 8.28
CA ILE A 1135 -52.47 36.08 7.91
C ILE A 1135 -53.19 37.31 7.32
N ALA A 1136 -52.90 38.50 7.84
CA ALA A 1136 -53.46 39.73 7.29
C ALA A 1136 -52.99 39.98 5.85
N PHE A 1137 -51.71 39.71 5.52
CA PHE A 1137 -51.20 39.86 4.15
C PHE A 1137 -51.78 38.87 3.14
N THR A 1138 -52.26 37.71 3.59
CA THR A 1138 -52.95 36.74 2.72
C THR A 1138 -54.46 36.99 2.60
N ASN A 1139 -54.95 38.15 3.07
CA ASN A 1139 -56.37 38.49 3.13
C ASN A 1139 -57.20 37.45 3.91
N PHE A 1140 -56.64 36.90 4.99
CA PHE A 1140 -57.32 35.95 5.87
C PHE A 1140 -57.72 34.63 5.18
N ASP A 1141 -56.87 34.11 4.29
CA ASP A 1141 -57.06 32.79 3.69
C ASP A 1141 -57.19 31.71 4.79
N ALA A 1142 -58.25 30.91 4.71
CA ALA A 1142 -58.63 29.97 5.75
C ALA A 1142 -57.63 28.81 5.94
N GLN A 1143 -56.90 28.42 4.88
CA GLN A 1143 -55.87 27.39 4.94
C GLN A 1143 -54.55 27.97 5.49
N VAL A 1144 -54.19 29.19 5.09
CA VAL A 1144 -53.01 29.88 5.64
C VAL A 1144 -53.20 30.21 7.12
N LEU A 1145 -54.41 30.62 7.53
CA LEU A 1145 -54.75 30.85 8.94
C LEU A 1145 -54.53 29.57 9.74
N ALA A 1146 -55.05 28.43 9.27
CA ALA A 1146 -54.87 27.15 9.94
C ALA A 1146 -53.40 26.71 10.01
N ALA A 1147 -52.66 26.88 8.91
CA ALA A 1147 -51.24 26.56 8.85
C ALA A 1147 -50.42 27.45 9.81
N CYS A 1148 -50.62 28.77 9.81
CA CYS A 1148 -49.89 29.68 10.70
C CYS A 1148 -50.21 29.45 12.18
N ALA A 1149 -51.46 29.14 12.52
CA ALA A 1149 -51.85 28.81 13.90
C ALA A 1149 -51.22 27.48 14.36
N SER A 1150 -51.29 26.43 13.53
CA SER A 1150 -50.67 25.14 13.79
C SER A 1150 -49.15 25.25 13.95
N THR A 1151 -48.47 25.97 13.05
CA THR A 1151 -47.04 26.27 13.11
C THR A 1151 -46.68 27.01 14.39
N ALA A 1152 -47.37 28.11 14.72
CA ALA A 1152 -47.09 28.88 15.92
C ALA A 1152 -47.27 28.05 17.21
N ARG A 1153 -48.27 27.16 17.24
CA ARG A 1153 -48.50 26.24 18.36
C ARG A 1153 -47.38 25.21 18.50
N THR A 1154 -47.01 24.59 17.39
CA THR A 1154 -45.99 23.52 17.33
C THR A 1154 -44.63 24.05 17.79
N VAL A 1155 -44.23 25.20 17.27
CA VAL A 1155 -42.96 25.85 17.64
C VAL A 1155 -42.97 26.27 19.12
N ALA A 1156 -44.06 26.85 19.62
CA ALA A 1156 -44.14 27.24 21.02
C ALA A 1156 -44.10 26.04 22.00
N HIS A 1157 -44.80 24.95 21.68
CA HIS A 1157 -44.78 23.74 22.50
C HIS A 1157 -43.40 23.08 22.56
N GLY A 1158 -42.65 23.08 21.45
CA GLY A 1158 -41.32 22.46 21.36
C GLY A 1158 -40.31 23.03 22.36
N ASP A 1159 -40.38 24.32 22.66
CA ASP A 1159 -39.44 25.02 23.56
C ASP A 1159 -40.10 25.48 24.88
N GLY A 1160 -41.24 24.87 25.28
CA GLY A 1160 -41.89 25.16 26.56
C GLY A 1160 -42.51 26.56 26.68
N VAL A 1161 -42.79 27.22 25.56
CA VAL A 1161 -43.46 28.53 25.51
C VAL A 1161 -44.98 28.35 25.60
N PRO A 1162 -45.73 29.21 26.33
CA PRO A 1162 -47.19 29.13 26.37
C PRO A 1162 -47.82 29.20 24.98
N ASN A 1163 -48.91 28.44 24.77
CA ASN A 1163 -49.61 28.38 23.49
C ASN A 1163 -49.99 29.81 23.00
N PRO A 1164 -49.46 30.28 21.85
CA PRO A 1164 -49.69 31.63 21.34
C PRO A 1164 -51.02 31.78 20.61
N VAL A 1165 -51.70 30.67 20.28
CA VAL A 1165 -52.93 30.66 19.48
C VAL A 1165 -54.04 31.49 20.15
N PRO A 1166 -54.37 31.36 21.44
CA PRO A 1166 -55.37 32.23 22.08
C PRO A 1166 -55.12 33.73 21.90
N THR A 1167 -53.85 34.16 21.99
CA THR A 1167 -53.45 35.55 21.77
C THR A 1167 -53.57 35.94 20.31
N LEU A 1168 -53.15 35.08 19.37
CA LEU A 1168 -53.32 35.26 17.93
C LEU A 1168 -54.80 35.43 17.56
N CYS A 1169 -55.65 34.52 18.05
CA CYS A 1169 -57.09 34.53 17.89
C CYS A 1169 -57.72 35.83 18.38
N ALA A 1170 -57.31 36.31 19.56
CA ALA A 1170 -57.75 37.57 20.13
C ALA A 1170 -57.33 38.78 19.26
N LEU A 1171 -56.08 38.81 18.78
CA LEU A 1171 -55.57 39.86 17.90
C LEU A 1171 -56.31 39.90 16.57
N LEU A 1172 -56.48 38.75 15.90
CA LEU A 1172 -57.21 38.65 14.64
C LEU A 1172 -58.67 39.05 14.79
N HIS A 1173 -59.35 38.58 15.85
CA HIS A 1173 -60.74 38.96 16.12
C HIS A 1173 -60.87 40.45 16.40
N GLN A 1174 -59.97 41.04 17.19
CA GLN A 1174 -59.97 42.47 17.47
C GLN A 1174 -59.79 43.31 16.18
N GLU A 1175 -58.81 42.98 15.35
CA GLU A 1175 -58.51 43.74 14.14
C GLU A 1175 -59.56 43.52 13.03
N LEU A 1176 -60.07 42.30 12.86
CA LEU A 1176 -61.16 42.02 11.92
C LEU A 1176 -62.48 42.67 12.37
N THR A 1177 -62.79 42.66 13.67
CA THR A 1177 -64.00 43.31 14.17
C THR A 1177 -63.95 44.82 13.91
N LYS A 1178 -62.77 45.45 14.03
CA LYS A 1178 -62.58 46.87 13.67
C LYS A 1178 -62.73 47.11 12.16
N ALA A 1179 -62.25 46.18 11.33
CA ALA A 1179 -62.20 46.35 9.88
C ALA A 1179 -63.52 46.03 9.16
N VAL A 1180 -64.20 44.94 9.53
CA VAL A 1180 -65.37 44.40 8.80
C VAL A 1180 -66.62 44.20 9.67
N GLY A 1181 -66.54 44.49 10.97
CA GLY A 1181 -67.64 44.30 11.92
C GLY A 1181 -67.71 42.88 12.51
N THR A 1182 -68.38 42.74 13.65
CA THR A 1182 -68.35 41.53 14.49
C THR A 1182 -68.86 40.27 13.77
N ASP A 1183 -69.94 40.37 13.00
CA ASP A 1183 -70.58 39.21 12.37
C ASP A 1183 -69.75 38.64 11.21
N GLU A 1184 -69.12 39.52 10.41
CA GLU A 1184 -68.27 39.10 9.28
C GLU A 1184 -66.90 38.63 9.78
N ALA A 1185 -66.38 39.25 10.85
CA ALA A 1185 -65.17 38.78 11.54
C ALA A 1185 -65.36 37.36 12.08
N ALA A 1186 -66.49 37.08 12.74
CA ALA A 1186 -66.84 35.74 13.24
C ALA A 1186 -66.90 34.70 12.10
N ARG A 1187 -67.44 35.06 10.94
CA ARG A 1187 -67.56 34.17 9.77
C ARG A 1187 -66.21 33.81 9.15
N LEU A 1188 -65.30 34.77 9.04
CA LEU A 1188 -63.96 34.57 8.48
C LEU A 1188 -63.05 33.73 9.41
N LEU A 1189 -63.32 33.80 10.71
CA LEU A 1189 -62.48 33.22 11.76
C LEU A 1189 -62.89 31.81 12.20
N LEU A 1190 -64.14 31.41 11.97
CA LEU A 1190 -64.63 30.04 12.22
C LEU A 1190 -64.29 29.10 11.05
N SER A 1191 -62.99 28.91 10.80
CA SER A 1191 -62.48 28.02 9.75
C SER A 1191 -62.62 26.55 10.15
N PRO A 1192 -63.18 25.67 9.28
CA PRO A 1192 -63.21 24.22 9.54
C PRO A 1192 -61.83 23.56 9.41
N TYR A 1193 -60.82 24.29 8.92
CA TYR A 1193 -59.45 23.79 8.73
C TYR A 1193 -58.57 23.93 9.98
N LEU A 1194 -59.03 24.65 11.00
CA LEU A 1194 -58.34 24.72 12.29
C LEU A 1194 -58.38 23.36 13.01
N ASP A 1195 -57.35 23.06 13.81
CA ASP A 1195 -57.37 21.88 14.69
C ASP A 1195 -58.51 21.97 15.71
N VAL A 1196 -58.96 20.81 16.22
CA VAL A 1196 -60.09 20.73 17.17
C VAL A 1196 -59.88 21.59 18.41
N GLU A 1197 -58.64 21.70 18.88
CA GLU A 1197 -58.25 22.55 20.02
C GLU A 1197 -58.36 24.05 19.68
N ASP A 1198 -57.85 24.48 18.53
CA ASP A 1198 -57.91 25.87 18.07
C ASP A 1198 -59.34 26.31 17.73
N GLN A 1199 -60.14 25.41 17.16
CA GLN A 1199 -61.56 25.65 16.90
C GLN A 1199 -62.31 25.95 18.19
N ALA A 1200 -61.97 25.28 19.29
CA ALA A 1200 -62.58 25.54 20.60
C ALA A 1200 -62.19 26.93 21.12
N VAL A 1201 -60.91 27.32 21.04
CA VAL A 1201 -60.42 28.65 21.42
C VAL A 1201 -61.10 29.75 20.61
N MET A 1202 -61.19 29.59 19.29
CA MET A 1202 -61.84 30.55 18.40
C MET A 1202 -63.33 30.67 18.65
N ARG A 1203 -64.02 29.54 18.85
CA ARG A 1203 -65.44 29.52 19.17
C ARG A 1203 -65.74 30.23 20.48
N ASP A 1204 -64.94 29.97 21.53
CA ASP A 1204 -65.14 30.54 22.85
C ASP A 1204 -64.88 32.07 22.84
N LEU A 1205 -63.92 32.52 22.03
CA LEU A 1205 -63.59 33.94 21.85
C LEU A 1205 -64.65 34.70 21.04
N VAL A 1206 -65.19 34.11 19.96
CA VAL A 1206 -66.18 34.73 19.07
C VAL A 1206 -67.60 34.71 19.67
N LEU A 1207 -67.99 33.63 20.35
CA LEU A 1207 -69.33 33.46 20.92
C LEU A 1207 -69.47 34.00 22.35
N GLY A 1208 -68.37 34.45 22.96
CA GLY A 1208 -68.37 34.99 24.33
C GLY A 1208 -68.71 33.96 25.41
N VAL A 1209 -68.58 32.66 25.11
CA VAL A 1209 -68.85 31.57 26.05
C VAL A 1209 -67.60 31.34 26.88
N ARG A 1210 -67.56 31.85 28.11
CA ARG A 1210 -66.51 31.49 29.07
C ARG A 1210 -66.70 30.03 29.52
N SER A 1211 -66.05 29.10 28.83
CA SER A 1211 -65.77 27.76 29.34
C SER A 1211 -64.75 27.88 30.49
N GLY A 1212 -65.13 27.54 31.72
CA GLY A 1212 -64.29 27.67 32.91
C GLY A 1212 -63.17 26.63 33.02
N LEU A 1213 -62.30 26.47 32.01
CA LEU A 1213 -61.28 25.42 31.99
C LEU A 1213 -59.83 25.87 31.78
N TYR A 1214 -59.51 27.16 31.79
CA TYR A 1214 -58.12 27.62 31.74
C TYR A 1214 -57.80 28.58 32.90
N SER A 1215 -57.56 27.99 34.07
CA SER A 1215 -56.81 28.60 35.17
C SER A 1215 -55.91 27.54 35.81
N SER A 1216 -54.71 27.34 35.24
CA SER A 1216 -53.47 26.92 35.91
C SER A 1216 -52.33 26.92 34.91
#